data_AF-A0ABD5T0D3-F1
#
_entry.id   AF-A0ABD5T0D3-F1
#
_cell.length_a   1.000
_cell.length_b   1.000
_cell.length_c   1.000
_cell.angle_alpha   90.00
_cell.angle_beta   90.00
_cell.angle_gamma   90.00
#
_symmetry.space_group_name_H-M   'P 1'
#
loop_
_entity.id
_entity.type
_entity.pdbx_description
1 polymer ?
#
loop_
_entity_poly.entity_id
_entity_poly.type
_entity_poly.pdbx_seq_one_letter_code
_entity_poly.pdbx_strand_id
1 'polypeptide(L)'
;TVCEPDEAGRVVCPRCEWEVTAATRQEIDVNDAYRSAMETVGERESAFEILKGVQGLTSRNKTPEPIEKGVLRAKNGVTSFKDGTVRYDMTDLPVTSVRPEELDVTADHFRELGYETDIDGEPLRHDDQLIELRVQDIVLSDGAAEHMLKTADFVDDLLEQFYGLDRFYEVNERDDLVGELVFGMAPHTSAATVGRVVGFTSAAVGYAHPYFHAAKRRNCFHPETEIEYREGAGWHRETIETFVEDRLDNPETDDFGTLVEELDGAIEVPSIDERGIRSTQSVTAVSKHPSQEHLIRVETQRGRSIRVTPDHTMLRVVDGGVRKIAANELAVGDMVPASPSRRNAPIDAAASTSTDGGVATDEVTSVSFLESDVEYTYNLTVAETHTLAANDLSVAQCDGDEDCVMLLMDGLLNFSKTYLPDQRGGRMDAPLVMSSRIDPSEIDDEAHNVDIVREYPRELYEASLEMADPESVEDLIQIGEDTLGTDDEYHGFDHTHDTTDIAMGPDLSAYKTLGDMMEKMDAQLELARKLRAVDETDVAERVIEYHFLPDIIGNLRAFSRQETRCLDCGEKYRRMPLSGECRECGGRVNLTVHEGSVSKYVDTAIEVADRFGCRPYTKQRLKVLDQSLESIFEDDTNKQSGIADFM
;
A
#
# COMPACT_ATOMS: atom_id res chain seq x y z
N THR A 1 2.72 43.65 -11.79
CA THR A 1 2.46 44.07 -10.40
C THR A 1 2.74 42.86 -9.55
N VAL A 2 3.69 42.94 -8.61
CA VAL A 2 3.89 41.85 -7.65
C VAL A 2 2.67 41.85 -6.73
N CYS A 3 1.98 40.73 -6.63
CA CYS A 3 0.79 40.57 -5.79
C CYS A 3 1.17 39.66 -4.63
N GLU A 4 0.90 40.09 -3.40
CA GLU A 4 1.21 39.31 -2.19
C GLU A 4 -0.02 38.48 -1.79
N PRO A 5 0.18 37.25 -1.28
CA PRO A 5 -0.92 36.41 -0.79
C PRO A 5 -1.60 37.01 0.44
N ASP A 6 -2.92 36.79 0.58
CA ASP A 6 -3.66 37.06 1.82
C ASP A 6 -3.36 36.01 2.90
N GLU A 7 -3.92 36.17 4.11
CA GLU A 7 -3.77 35.21 5.22
C GLU A 7 -4.27 33.79 4.89
N ALA A 8 -5.13 33.65 3.87
CA ALA A 8 -5.62 32.37 3.35
C ALA A 8 -4.78 31.84 2.15
N GLY A 9 -3.69 32.51 1.80
CA GLY A 9 -2.80 32.13 0.70
C GLY A 9 -3.36 32.39 -0.70
N ARG A 10 -4.41 33.21 -0.83
CA ARG A 10 -4.98 33.63 -2.11
C ARG A 10 -4.29 34.89 -2.60
N VAL A 11 -3.91 34.89 -3.87
CA VAL A 11 -3.31 36.05 -4.53
C VAL A 11 -4.37 36.66 -5.42
N VAL A 12 -4.84 37.86 -5.11
CA VAL A 12 -5.87 38.55 -5.89
C VAL A 12 -5.28 39.78 -6.57
N CYS A 13 -5.53 39.95 -7.86
CA CYS A 13 -5.05 41.12 -8.58
C CYS A 13 -5.81 42.38 -8.09
N PRO A 14 -5.11 43.43 -7.61
CA PRO A 14 -5.75 44.63 -7.06
C PRO A 14 -6.46 45.49 -8.12
N ARG A 15 -6.38 45.13 -9.41
CA ARG A 15 -7.03 45.84 -10.52
C ARG A 15 -8.22 45.12 -11.12
N CYS A 16 -8.20 43.80 -11.18
CA CYS A 16 -9.27 43.02 -11.81
C CYS A 16 -10.00 42.09 -10.85
N GLU A 17 -9.57 42.02 -9.58
CA GLU A 17 -10.21 41.23 -8.51
C GLU A 17 -10.29 39.73 -8.82
N TRP A 18 -9.49 39.25 -9.77
CA TRP A 18 -9.36 37.83 -10.09
C TRP A 18 -8.22 37.21 -9.28
N GLU A 19 -8.40 35.95 -8.88
CA GLU A 19 -7.30 35.13 -8.38
C GLU A 19 -6.23 34.98 -9.47
N VAL A 20 -4.98 35.20 -9.07
CA VAL A 20 -3.82 35.16 -9.95
C VAL A 20 -3.12 33.83 -9.74
N THR A 21 -2.87 33.09 -10.82
CA THR A 21 -2.09 31.85 -10.78
C THR A 21 -0.61 32.16 -10.94
N ALA A 22 0.26 31.48 -10.18
CA ALA A 22 1.71 31.60 -10.34
C ALA A 22 2.21 31.01 -11.67
N ALA A 23 1.43 30.12 -12.29
CA ALA A 23 1.75 29.46 -13.54
C ALA A 23 1.04 30.11 -14.74
N THR A 24 1.77 30.26 -15.84
CA THR A 24 1.25 30.60 -17.18
C THR A 24 1.87 29.69 -18.23
N ARG A 25 1.19 29.48 -19.36
CA ARG A 25 1.82 28.79 -20.50
C ARG A 25 2.95 29.65 -21.06
N GLN A 26 4.11 29.03 -21.24
CA GLN A 26 5.30 29.66 -21.79
C GLN A 26 5.91 28.73 -22.83
N GLU A 27 6.53 29.33 -23.84
CA GLU A 27 7.37 28.61 -24.80
C GLU A 27 8.79 28.57 -24.22
N ILE A 28 9.37 27.37 -24.15
CA ILE A 28 10.69 27.13 -23.54
C ILE A 28 11.56 26.48 -24.60
N ASP A 29 12.75 27.02 -24.82
CA ASP A 29 13.78 26.33 -25.61
C ASP A 29 14.45 25.27 -24.73
N VAL A 30 13.95 24.05 -24.85
CA VAL A 30 14.45 22.89 -24.09
C VAL A 30 15.88 22.55 -24.49
N ASN A 31 16.29 22.81 -25.74
CA ASN A 31 17.64 22.49 -26.19
C ASN A 31 18.67 23.40 -25.53
N ASP A 32 18.40 24.71 -25.50
CA ASP A 32 19.27 25.68 -24.85
C ASP A 32 19.32 25.47 -23.34
N ALA A 33 18.17 25.20 -22.69
CA ALA A 33 18.12 24.92 -21.26
C ALA A 33 18.89 23.65 -20.89
N TYR A 34 18.74 22.58 -21.68
CA TYR A 34 19.47 21.33 -21.49
C TYR A 34 20.98 21.53 -21.65
N ARG A 35 21.44 22.19 -22.73
CA ARG A 35 22.88 22.45 -22.93
C ARG A 35 23.48 23.32 -21.84
N SER A 36 22.75 24.34 -21.40
CA SER A 36 23.19 25.20 -20.30
C SER A 36 23.36 24.42 -18.99
N ALA A 37 22.43 23.50 -18.69
CA ALA A 37 22.53 22.64 -17.52
C ALA A 37 23.74 21.70 -17.62
N MET A 38 23.94 21.04 -18.77
CA MET A 38 25.11 20.18 -19.02
C MET A 38 26.44 20.93 -18.86
N GLU A 39 26.54 22.15 -19.39
CA GLU A 39 27.73 22.99 -19.22
C GLU A 39 27.95 23.40 -17.76
N THR A 40 26.87 23.66 -17.02
CA THR A 40 26.92 24.08 -15.61
C THR A 40 27.47 22.97 -14.72
N VAL A 41 26.97 21.74 -14.87
CA VAL A 41 27.50 20.58 -14.11
C VAL A 41 28.75 19.97 -14.74
N GLY A 42 29.17 20.42 -15.92
CA GLY A 42 30.39 19.94 -16.60
C GLY A 42 30.26 18.56 -17.24
N GLU A 43 29.03 18.10 -17.51
CA GLU A 43 28.75 16.76 -18.05
C GLU A 43 28.64 16.74 -19.58
N ARG A 44 28.72 15.54 -20.16
CA ARG A 44 28.64 15.32 -21.63
C ARG A 44 27.42 14.49 -22.00
N GLU A 45 26.87 14.70 -23.21
CA GLU A 45 25.69 13.97 -23.70
C GLU A 45 25.87 12.45 -23.75
N SER A 46 27.10 11.94 -23.75
CA SER A 46 27.40 10.50 -23.68
C SER A 46 27.33 9.90 -22.27
N ALA A 47 27.06 10.70 -21.24
CA ALA A 47 27.05 10.25 -19.84
C ALA A 47 25.81 9.39 -19.50
N PHE A 48 24.72 9.52 -20.25
CA PHE A 48 23.47 8.77 -20.05
C PHE A 48 22.72 8.60 -21.38
N GLU A 49 21.83 7.62 -21.46
CA GLU A 49 21.08 7.35 -22.71
C GLU A 49 19.88 8.28 -22.89
N ILE A 50 19.17 8.60 -21.80
CA ILE A 50 17.94 9.38 -21.84
C ILE A 50 17.76 10.18 -20.55
N LEU A 51 17.42 11.46 -20.71
CA LEU A 51 16.92 12.29 -19.62
C LEU A 51 15.38 12.29 -19.67
N LYS A 52 14.75 11.62 -18.70
CA LYS A 52 13.29 11.60 -18.58
C LYS A 52 12.81 12.82 -17.81
N GLY A 53 11.72 13.42 -18.27
CA GLY A 53 11.02 14.50 -17.58
C GLY A 53 9.53 14.19 -17.44
N VAL A 54 8.78 15.09 -16.78
CA VAL A 54 7.33 14.98 -16.66
C VAL A 54 6.61 15.65 -17.83
N GLN A 55 5.49 15.09 -18.28
CA GLN A 55 4.67 15.70 -19.34
C GLN A 55 4.06 17.05 -18.92
N GLY A 56 3.86 17.25 -17.62
CA GLY A 56 3.38 18.50 -17.06
C GLY A 56 3.52 18.52 -15.54
N LEU A 57 3.83 19.71 -15.00
CA LEU A 57 3.96 19.90 -13.55
C LEU A 57 2.58 19.89 -12.89
N THR A 58 2.44 19.06 -11.86
CA THR A 58 1.22 18.90 -11.07
C THR A 58 1.22 19.76 -9.80
N SER A 59 2.36 20.35 -9.42
CA SER A 59 2.48 21.21 -8.25
C SER A 59 1.72 22.53 -8.39
N ARG A 60 1.31 23.10 -7.25
CA ARG A 60 0.50 24.34 -7.17
C ARG A 60 1.10 25.49 -7.97
N ASN A 61 2.40 25.72 -7.77
CA ASN A 61 3.11 26.81 -8.42
C ASN A 61 3.74 26.42 -9.75
N LYS A 62 3.68 25.14 -10.15
CA LYS A 62 4.37 24.58 -11.31
C LYS A 62 5.84 25.02 -11.36
N THR A 63 6.50 25.01 -10.21
CA THR A 63 7.94 25.28 -10.09
C THR A 63 8.70 24.06 -10.61
N PRO A 64 9.45 24.15 -11.72
CA PRO A 64 10.28 23.05 -12.17
C PRO A 64 11.47 22.85 -11.24
N GLU A 65 11.92 21.61 -11.11
CA GLU A 65 13.24 21.32 -10.55
C GLU A 65 14.34 21.76 -11.53
N PRO A 66 15.51 22.24 -11.07
CA PRO A 66 16.65 22.52 -11.93
C PRO A 66 17.04 21.31 -12.79
N ILE A 67 17.31 21.53 -14.08
CA ILE A 67 17.63 20.46 -15.05
C ILE A 67 18.96 19.78 -14.68
N GLU A 68 19.88 20.53 -14.08
CA GLU A 68 21.17 20.07 -13.55
C GLU A 68 20.99 18.85 -12.63
N LYS A 69 20.01 18.89 -11.72
CA LYS A 69 19.69 17.74 -10.85
C LYS A 69 19.23 16.54 -11.67
N GLY A 70 18.40 16.75 -12.68
CA GLY A 70 17.95 15.70 -13.60
C GLY A 70 19.11 15.05 -14.38
N VAL A 71 20.07 15.84 -14.84
CA VAL A 71 21.29 15.36 -15.51
C VAL A 71 22.10 14.46 -14.59
N LEU A 72 22.35 14.89 -13.35
CA LEU A 72 23.11 14.11 -12.38
C LEU A 72 22.36 12.84 -11.94
N ARG A 73 21.03 12.88 -11.83
CA ARG A 73 20.22 11.68 -11.61
C ARG A 73 20.33 10.68 -12.76
N ALA A 74 20.22 11.17 -14.00
CA ALA A 74 20.32 10.33 -15.19
C ALA A 74 21.72 9.69 -15.35
N LYS A 75 22.79 10.44 -15.04
CA LYS A 75 24.16 9.95 -15.01
C LYS A 75 24.34 8.77 -14.03
N ASN A 76 23.78 8.92 -12.82
CA ASN A 76 23.92 7.92 -11.75
C ASN A 76 22.83 6.84 -11.77
N GLY A 77 21.90 6.89 -12.73
CA GLY A 77 20.87 5.86 -12.91
C GLY A 77 19.78 5.88 -11.82
N VAL A 78 19.57 7.00 -11.13
CA VAL A 78 18.53 7.17 -10.12
C VAL A 78 17.34 7.98 -10.65
N THR A 79 16.17 7.80 -10.05
CA THR A 79 14.95 8.52 -10.43
C THR A 79 14.34 9.23 -9.24
N SER A 80 13.81 10.43 -9.47
CA SER A 80 13.12 11.23 -8.46
C SER A 80 11.66 10.82 -8.31
N PHE A 81 11.18 10.82 -7.07
CA PHE A 81 9.76 10.82 -6.74
C PHE A 81 9.16 12.24 -6.89
N LYS A 82 7.84 12.37 -6.71
CA LYS A 82 7.08 13.62 -6.97
C LYS A 82 7.52 14.81 -6.11
N ASP A 83 8.14 14.55 -4.98
CA ASP A 83 8.61 15.53 -4.01
C ASP A 83 10.10 15.89 -4.17
N GLY A 84 10.79 15.26 -5.13
CA GLY A 84 12.22 15.45 -5.44
C GLY A 84 13.15 14.41 -4.82
N THR A 85 12.67 13.61 -3.87
CA THR A 85 13.48 12.57 -3.18
C THR A 85 13.73 11.35 -4.04
N VAL A 86 14.75 10.56 -3.71
CA VAL A 86 15.06 9.26 -4.31
C VAL A 86 14.70 8.17 -3.30
N ARG A 87 13.81 7.25 -3.68
CA ARG A 87 13.22 6.26 -2.77
C ARG A 87 13.43 4.84 -3.27
N TYR A 88 13.50 3.94 -2.31
CA TYR A 88 13.47 2.50 -2.54
C TYR A 88 12.37 1.88 -1.69
N ASP A 89 11.41 1.24 -2.35
CA ASP A 89 10.30 0.56 -1.67
C ASP A 89 10.70 -0.90 -1.37
N MET A 90 10.47 -1.35 -0.15
CA MET A 90 10.73 -2.72 0.29
C MET A 90 9.64 -3.22 1.24
N THR A 91 9.45 -4.54 1.26
CA THR A 91 8.56 -5.19 2.24
C THR A 91 9.27 -5.27 3.58
N ASP A 92 8.53 -5.00 4.64
CA ASP A 92 9.05 -4.97 6.00
C ASP A 92 8.92 -6.31 6.70
N LEU A 93 9.97 -6.71 7.41
CA LEU A 93 9.94 -7.86 8.31
C LEU A 93 10.55 -7.50 9.66
N PRO A 94 9.84 -7.75 10.77
CA PRO A 94 10.37 -7.46 12.10
C PRO A 94 11.49 -8.43 12.47
N VAL A 95 12.52 -7.91 13.13
CA VAL A 95 13.55 -8.70 13.81
C VAL A 95 14.02 -7.98 15.08
N THR A 96 14.23 -8.72 16.16
CA THR A 96 14.73 -8.18 17.43
C THR A 96 16.19 -8.54 17.69
N SER A 97 16.70 -9.59 17.04
CA SER A 97 18.09 -10.03 17.19
C SER A 97 18.68 -10.56 15.88
N VAL A 98 19.98 -10.33 15.67
CA VAL A 98 20.70 -10.63 14.43
C VAL A 98 22.12 -11.11 14.71
N ARG A 99 22.70 -11.92 13.83
CA ARG A 99 24.14 -12.21 13.84
C ARG A 99 24.85 -11.37 12.77
N PRO A 100 26.02 -10.76 13.06
CA PRO A 100 26.79 -10.03 12.04
C PRO A 100 27.03 -10.82 10.75
N GLU A 101 27.31 -12.13 10.86
CA GLU A 101 27.55 -12.98 9.69
C GLU A 101 26.33 -13.14 8.76
N GLU A 102 25.11 -12.98 9.27
CA GLU A 102 23.87 -13.01 8.48
C GLU A 102 23.67 -11.72 7.69
N LEU A 103 24.32 -10.65 8.13
CA LEU A 103 24.16 -9.30 7.64
C LEU A 103 25.28 -8.86 6.68
N ASP A 104 26.15 -9.81 6.29
CA ASP A 104 27.37 -9.58 5.54
C ASP A 104 28.27 -8.49 6.17
N VAL A 105 28.33 -8.45 7.49
CA VAL A 105 29.20 -7.53 8.24
C VAL A 105 29.92 -8.29 9.37
N THR A 106 30.82 -7.59 10.06
CA THR A 106 31.65 -8.20 11.10
C THR A 106 31.24 -7.69 12.49
N ALA A 107 31.62 -8.45 13.53
CA ALA A 107 31.56 -8.00 14.91
C ALA A 107 32.33 -6.68 15.12
N ASP A 108 33.38 -6.43 14.35
CA ASP A 108 34.14 -5.18 14.38
C ASP A 108 33.28 -3.98 13.94
N HIS A 109 32.51 -4.12 12.85
CA HIS A 109 31.56 -3.10 12.40
C HIS A 109 30.50 -2.81 13.48
N PHE A 110 29.91 -3.85 14.06
CA PHE A 110 28.94 -3.70 15.15
C PHE A 110 29.55 -2.98 16.37
N ARG A 111 30.81 -3.29 16.73
CA ARG A 111 31.53 -2.57 17.79
C ARG A 111 31.73 -1.09 17.48
N GLU A 112 32.02 -0.74 16.23
CA GLU A 112 32.14 0.66 15.79
C GLU A 112 30.80 1.41 15.86
N LEU A 113 29.68 0.71 15.60
CA LEU A 113 28.32 1.22 15.78
C LEU A 113 27.89 1.33 17.25
N GLY A 114 28.71 0.82 18.17
CA GLY A 114 28.55 0.91 19.61
C GLY A 114 27.95 -0.32 20.28
N TYR A 115 27.87 -1.46 19.61
CA TYR A 115 27.46 -2.73 20.23
C TYR A 115 28.63 -3.35 20.99
N GLU A 116 28.48 -3.56 22.30
CA GLU A 116 29.57 -4.02 23.17
C GLU A 116 29.46 -5.49 23.54
N THR A 117 28.24 -6.00 23.69
CA THR A 117 27.93 -7.37 24.12
C THR A 117 26.92 -8.02 23.19
N ASP A 118 26.88 -9.35 23.21
CA ASP A 118 25.80 -10.13 22.64
C ASP A 118 24.56 -10.15 23.56
N ILE A 119 23.51 -10.84 23.14
CA ILE A 119 22.23 -10.94 23.88
C ILE A 119 22.36 -11.65 25.24
N ASP A 120 23.42 -12.43 25.44
CA ASP A 120 23.72 -13.10 26.72
C ASP A 120 24.62 -12.26 27.64
N GLY A 121 25.01 -11.06 27.20
CA GLY A 121 25.87 -10.15 27.94
C GLY A 121 27.36 -10.48 27.84
N GLU A 122 27.75 -11.42 26.97
CA GLU A 122 29.15 -11.74 26.71
C GLU A 122 29.77 -10.70 25.75
N PRO A 123 31.05 -10.33 25.91
CA PRO A 123 31.69 -9.36 25.03
C PRO A 123 31.65 -9.77 23.56
N LEU A 124 31.24 -8.86 22.68
CA LEU A 124 31.15 -9.10 21.24
C LEU A 124 32.54 -9.27 20.61
N ARG A 125 32.81 -10.46 20.08
CA ARG A 125 34.13 -10.88 19.56
C ARG A 125 34.07 -11.64 18.24
N HIS A 126 32.96 -12.33 17.98
CA HIS A 126 32.80 -13.23 16.85
C HIS A 126 31.53 -12.89 16.07
N ASP A 127 31.57 -13.15 14.76
CA ASP A 127 30.52 -12.76 13.82
C ASP A 127 29.26 -13.66 13.93
N ASP A 128 29.37 -14.81 14.61
CA ASP A 128 28.29 -15.76 14.89
C ASP A 128 27.55 -15.49 16.22
N GLN A 129 27.99 -14.47 16.98
CA GLN A 129 27.30 -14.06 18.20
C GLN A 129 26.01 -13.33 17.87
N LEU A 130 24.94 -13.70 18.57
CA LEU A 130 23.61 -13.15 18.41
C LEU A 130 23.48 -11.85 19.20
N ILE A 131 23.15 -10.76 18.52
CA ILE A 131 23.09 -9.42 19.08
C ILE A 131 21.64 -8.95 19.10
N GLU A 132 21.21 -8.35 20.19
CA GLU A 132 19.95 -7.62 20.24
C GLU A 132 20.03 -6.36 19.37
N LEU A 133 19.17 -6.26 18.35
CA LEU A 133 19.12 -5.14 17.42
C LEU A 133 18.53 -3.91 18.11
N ARG A 134 19.22 -2.77 18.00
CA ARG A 134 18.68 -1.49 18.50
C ARG A 134 17.47 -1.04 17.70
N VAL A 135 16.54 -0.39 18.39
CA VAL A 135 15.23 0.02 17.85
C VAL A 135 15.27 0.80 16.53
N GLN A 136 16.25 1.68 16.29
CA GLN A 136 16.36 2.46 15.05
C GLN A 136 17.42 1.95 14.07
N ASP A 137 18.01 0.78 14.34
CA ASP A 137 18.95 0.14 13.43
C ASP A 137 18.19 -0.76 12.44
N ILE A 138 18.57 -0.71 11.17
CA ILE A 138 17.88 -1.40 10.08
C ILE A 138 18.86 -2.19 9.21
N VAL A 139 18.35 -3.26 8.61
CA VAL A 139 19.04 -4.09 7.65
C VAL A 139 18.41 -3.88 6.28
N LEU A 140 19.24 -3.57 5.29
CA LEU A 140 18.79 -3.30 3.92
C LEU A 140 18.91 -4.55 3.05
N SER A 141 17.98 -4.74 2.11
CA SER A 141 18.18 -5.74 1.04
C SER A 141 19.35 -5.35 0.12
N ASP A 142 19.93 -6.33 -0.57
CA ASP A 142 20.96 -6.09 -1.61
C ASP A 142 20.50 -5.09 -2.68
N GLY A 143 19.22 -5.15 -3.08
CA GLY A 143 18.65 -4.22 -4.04
C GLY A 143 18.57 -2.79 -3.50
N ALA A 144 18.26 -2.63 -2.21
CA ALA A 144 18.25 -1.34 -1.54
C ALA A 144 19.67 -0.78 -1.43
N ALA A 145 20.65 -1.60 -1.04
CA ALA A 145 22.04 -1.19 -0.95
C ALA A 145 22.60 -0.70 -2.31
N GLU A 146 22.35 -1.44 -3.40
CA GLU A 146 22.76 -1.02 -4.75
C GLU A 146 22.12 0.32 -5.15
N HIS A 147 20.86 0.53 -4.76
CA HIS A 147 20.15 1.77 -5.02
C HIS A 147 20.70 2.94 -4.18
N MET A 148 21.06 2.70 -2.91
CA MET A 148 21.64 3.71 -2.03
C MET A 148 23.05 4.11 -2.48
N LEU A 149 23.89 3.18 -2.94
CA LEU A 149 25.21 3.51 -3.51
C LEU A 149 25.09 4.50 -4.67
N LYS A 150 24.18 4.22 -5.62
CA LYS A 150 23.91 5.14 -6.75
C LYS A 150 23.35 6.48 -6.29
N THR A 151 22.55 6.49 -5.22
CA THR A 151 21.99 7.71 -4.64
C THR A 151 23.06 8.53 -3.92
N ALA A 152 24.01 7.88 -3.23
CA ALA A 152 25.15 8.51 -2.59
C ALA A 152 26.08 9.16 -3.63
N ASP A 153 26.43 8.45 -4.71
CA ASP A 153 27.16 9.00 -5.86
C ASP A 153 26.47 10.23 -6.44
N PHE A 154 25.14 10.16 -6.58
CA PHE A 154 24.34 11.30 -7.03
C PHE A 154 24.41 12.48 -6.06
N VAL A 155 24.30 12.25 -4.75
CA VAL A 155 24.37 13.31 -3.73
C VAL A 155 25.76 13.96 -3.73
N ASP A 156 26.82 13.18 -3.85
CA ASP A 156 28.20 13.69 -3.89
C ASP A 156 28.46 14.51 -5.15
N ASP A 157 28.06 14.00 -6.32
CA ASP A 157 28.12 14.76 -7.57
C ASP A 157 27.28 16.05 -7.49
N LEU A 158 26.12 16.00 -6.83
CA LEU A 158 25.26 17.16 -6.65
C LEU A 158 25.91 18.21 -5.73
N LEU A 159 26.53 17.79 -4.63
CA LEU A 159 27.27 18.66 -3.72
C LEU A 159 28.45 19.33 -4.43
N GLU A 160 29.28 18.55 -5.13
CA GLU A 160 30.48 19.05 -5.80
C GLU A 160 30.14 19.92 -7.03
N GLN A 161 29.33 19.40 -7.95
CA GLN A 161 29.17 19.98 -9.29
C GLN A 161 28.09 21.06 -9.36
N PHE A 162 27.06 20.99 -8.51
CA PHE A 162 25.96 21.96 -8.51
C PHE A 162 26.06 22.95 -7.34
N TYR A 163 26.38 22.48 -6.13
CA TYR A 163 26.47 23.34 -4.95
C TYR A 163 27.88 23.89 -4.68
N GLY A 164 28.94 23.29 -5.26
CA GLY A 164 30.32 23.68 -5.00
C GLY A 164 30.79 23.39 -3.57
N LEU A 165 30.25 22.33 -2.98
CA LEU A 165 30.58 21.82 -1.65
C LEU A 165 31.42 20.55 -1.74
N ASP A 166 32.10 20.20 -0.65
CA ASP A 166 32.81 18.93 -0.56
C ASP A 166 31.83 17.75 -0.61
N ARG A 167 32.29 16.60 -1.11
CA ARG A 167 31.54 15.34 -1.11
C ARG A 167 31.25 14.90 0.34
N PHE A 168 30.13 14.20 0.54
CA PHE A 168 29.66 13.80 1.86
C PHE A 168 29.83 12.30 2.12
N TYR A 169 29.34 11.45 1.22
CA TYR A 169 29.30 10.00 1.44
C TYR A 169 30.64 9.34 1.09
N GLU A 170 31.20 9.65 -0.09
CA GLU A 170 32.44 9.05 -0.61
C GLU A 170 32.47 7.51 -0.56
N VAL A 171 31.29 6.88 -0.66
CA VAL A 171 31.09 5.42 -0.59
C VAL A 171 31.56 4.74 -1.88
N ASN A 172 32.26 3.61 -1.75
CA ASN A 172 32.78 2.84 -2.89
C ASN A 172 32.20 1.42 -2.92
N GLU A 173 31.97 0.84 -1.75
CA GLU A 173 31.39 -0.47 -1.57
C GLU A 173 30.24 -0.42 -0.56
N ARG A 174 29.40 -1.46 -0.54
CA ARG A 174 28.20 -1.48 0.32
C ARG A 174 28.54 -1.34 1.79
N ASP A 175 29.69 -1.87 2.23
CA ASP A 175 30.16 -1.80 3.62
C ASP A 175 30.32 -0.34 4.08
N ASP A 176 30.62 0.58 3.17
CA ASP A 176 30.73 2.01 3.48
C ASP A 176 29.37 2.65 3.83
N LEU A 177 28.24 2.01 3.51
CA LEU A 177 26.90 2.46 3.92
C LEU A 177 26.59 2.09 5.38
N VAL A 178 27.37 1.22 6.02
CA VAL A 178 27.15 0.84 7.41
C VAL A 178 27.38 2.05 8.32
N GLY A 179 26.39 2.39 9.13
CA GLY A 179 26.37 3.57 9.98
C GLY A 179 25.73 4.80 9.34
N GLU A 180 25.45 4.79 8.03
CA GLU A 180 24.76 5.88 7.36
C GLU A 180 23.30 5.97 7.80
N LEU A 181 22.78 7.20 7.82
CA LEU A 181 21.42 7.48 8.23
C LEU A 181 20.47 7.50 7.04
N VAL A 182 19.31 6.92 7.25
CA VAL A 182 18.21 6.90 6.28
C VAL A 182 16.92 7.39 6.92
N PHE A 183 15.97 7.77 6.08
CA PHE A 183 14.57 7.86 6.45
C PHE A 183 13.87 6.57 6.08
N GLY A 184 13.20 5.96 7.05
CA GLY A 184 12.12 5.00 6.81
C GLY A 184 10.78 5.73 6.87
N MET A 185 9.90 5.46 5.92
CA MET A 185 8.57 6.07 5.88
C MET A 185 7.58 5.10 5.24
N ALA A 186 6.46 4.88 5.90
CA ALA A 186 5.38 4.08 5.35
C ALA A 186 4.67 4.86 4.23
N PRO A 187 4.19 4.18 3.17
CA PRO A 187 3.25 4.73 2.21
C PRO A 187 2.09 5.38 2.94
N HIS A 188 1.57 6.45 2.34
CA HIS A 188 0.42 7.19 2.85
C HIS A 188 0.68 7.88 4.20
N THR A 189 1.94 8.09 4.58
CA THR A 189 2.32 8.88 5.76
C THR A 189 3.16 10.10 5.41
N SER A 190 3.25 11.03 6.37
CA SER A 190 4.02 12.27 6.21
C SER A 190 5.10 12.50 7.28
N ALA A 191 5.27 11.52 8.17
CA ALA A 191 6.30 11.48 9.18
C ALA A 191 7.32 10.41 8.81
N ALA A 192 8.55 10.83 8.55
CA ALA A 192 9.67 9.92 8.35
C ALA A 192 10.39 9.66 9.67
N THR A 193 10.80 8.42 9.91
CA THR A 193 11.58 8.04 11.08
C THR A 193 13.03 7.82 10.67
N VAL A 194 13.97 8.42 11.39
CA VAL A 194 15.40 8.23 11.14
C VAL A 194 15.78 6.80 11.53
N GLY A 195 16.40 6.08 10.61
CA GLY A 195 17.04 4.80 10.86
C GLY A 195 18.54 4.85 10.55
N ARG A 196 19.29 3.88 11.05
CA ARG A 196 20.72 3.70 10.77
C ARG A 196 20.96 2.34 10.14
N VAL A 197 21.69 2.29 9.04
CA VAL A 197 22.02 1.04 8.36
C VAL A 197 23.06 0.27 9.17
N VAL A 198 22.81 -1.01 9.46
CA VAL A 198 23.76 -1.87 10.21
C VAL A 198 24.25 -3.09 9.45
N GLY A 199 23.64 -3.40 8.30
CA GLY A 199 24.09 -4.47 7.42
C GLY A 199 23.09 -4.77 6.31
N PHE A 200 23.30 -5.89 5.63
CA PHE A 200 22.63 -6.23 4.39
C PHE A 200 22.10 -7.66 4.36
N THR A 201 21.01 -7.89 3.63
CA THR A 201 20.44 -9.23 3.44
C THR A 201 20.21 -9.55 1.97
N SER A 202 20.36 -10.81 1.58
CA SER A 202 20.00 -11.28 0.24
C SER A 202 18.50 -11.35 0.01
N ALA A 203 17.71 -11.40 1.09
CA ALA A 203 16.26 -11.38 1.02
C ALA A 203 15.77 -10.04 0.47
N ALA A 204 14.72 -10.07 -0.36
CA ALA A 204 14.12 -8.86 -0.94
C ALA A 204 13.17 -8.14 0.05
N VAL A 205 13.64 -7.90 1.27
CA VAL A 205 12.91 -7.31 2.41
C VAL A 205 13.84 -6.38 3.21
N GLY A 206 13.26 -5.46 3.97
CA GLY A 206 13.97 -4.70 4.99
C GLY A 206 13.69 -5.28 6.37
N TYR A 207 14.74 -5.56 7.15
CA TYR A 207 14.57 -5.96 8.54
C TYR A 207 14.77 -4.76 9.47
N ALA A 208 13.89 -4.59 10.44
CA ALA A 208 14.10 -3.65 11.54
C ALA A 208 13.36 -4.12 12.79
N HIS A 209 13.62 -3.43 13.91
CA HIS A 209 12.88 -3.67 15.15
C HIS A 209 11.37 -3.44 14.96
N PRO A 210 10.48 -4.23 15.59
CA PRO A 210 9.02 -4.00 15.54
C PRO A 210 8.62 -2.55 15.80
N TYR A 211 9.24 -1.93 16.81
CA TYR A 211 9.03 -0.51 17.13
C TYR A 211 9.36 0.45 16.00
N PHE A 212 10.36 0.15 15.16
CA PHE A 212 10.66 0.95 13.98
C PHE A 212 9.54 0.93 12.95
N HIS A 213 8.96 -0.25 12.71
CA HIS A 213 7.84 -0.42 11.79
C HIS A 213 6.57 0.22 12.34
N ALA A 214 6.25 0.00 13.61
CA ALA A 214 5.10 0.60 14.31
C ALA A 214 5.18 2.13 14.38
N ALA A 215 6.37 2.71 14.58
CA ALA A 215 6.55 4.17 14.61
C ALA A 215 6.13 4.89 13.31
N LYS A 216 5.96 4.13 12.22
CA LYS A 216 5.59 4.65 10.90
C LYS A 216 4.08 4.47 10.61
N ARG A 217 3.25 3.94 11.53
CA ARG A 217 1.82 3.61 11.33
C ARG A 217 0.93 4.35 12.37
N ARG A 218 -0.08 5.15 11.97
CA ARG A 218 -1.12 5.72 12.89
C ARG A 218 -2.45 6.09 12.19
N ASN A 219 -3.49 5.23 12.24
CA ASN A 219 -4.77 5.44 11.53
C ASN A 219 -6.04 5.11 12.37
N CYS A 220 -7.05 6.00 12.45
CA CYS A 220 -8.27 5.82 13.29
C CYS A 220 -9.57 6.45 12.70
N PHE A 221 -10.74 6.09 13.24
CA PHE A 221 -12.06 6.66 12.92
C PHE A 221 -12.49 7.80 13.86
N HIS A 222 -13.32 8.73 13.37
CA HIS A 222 -13.97 9.73 14.23
C HIS A 222 -15.10 9.09 15.09
N PRO A 223 -15.35 9.57 16.33
CA PRO A 223 -16.36 9.06 17.28
C PRO A 223 -17.76 8.81 16.71
N GLU A 224 -18.26 9.73 15.88
CA GLU A 224 -19.61 9.65 15.31
C GLU A 224 -19.81 8.55 14.24
N THR A 225 -18.74 7.87 13.83
CA THR A 225 -18.79 6.90 12.74
C THR A 225 -19.70 5.75 13.13
N GLU A 226 -20.80 5.55 12.43
CA GLU A 226 -21.71 4.42 12.68
C GLU A 226 -21.14 3.14 12.10
N ILE A 227 -21.06 2.09 12.90
CA ILE A 227 -20.71 0.75 12.45
C ILE A 227 -21.93 -0.17 12.58
N GLU A 228 -22.03 -1.17 11.69
CA GLU A 228 -23.03 -2.24 11.78
C GLU A 228 -22.31 -3.51 12.22
N TYR A 229 -22.83 -4.20 13.22
CA TYR A 229 -22.24 -5.43 13.74
C TYR A 229 -23.33 -6.44 14.10
N ARG A 230 -22.94 -7.70 14.18
CA ARG A 230 -23.79 -8.84 14.56
C ARG A 230 -23.28 -9.40 15.86
N GLU A 231 -24.18 -9.55 16.81
CA GLU A 231 -23.94 -10.21 18.08
C GLU A 231 -25.04 -11.27 18.27
N GLY A 232 -24.64 -12.54 18.34
CA GLY A 232 -25.58 -13.67 18.30
C GLY A 232 -26.46 -13.68 17.05
N ALA A 233 -27.79 -13.57 17.21
CA ALA A 233 -28.76 -13.57 16.11
C ALA A 233 -29.21 -12.16 15.67
N GLY A 234 -28.78 -11.11 16.36
CA GLY A 234 -29.20 -9.74 16.16
C GLY A 234 -28.22 -8.94 15.31
N TRP A 235 -28.73 -8.05 14.46
CA TRP A 235 -27.94 -7.00 13.81
C TRP A 235 -28.15 -5.70 14.55
N HIS A 236 -27.05 -5.04 14.87
CA HIS A 236 -26.98 -3.83 15.68
C HIS A 236 -26.27 -2.74 14.87
N ARG A 237 -26.59 -1.48 15.19
CA ARG A 237 -25.94 -0.33 14.59
C ARG A 237 -25.89 0.80 15.60
N GLU A 238 -24.68 1.27 15.86
CA GLU A 238 -24.39 2.36 16.77
C GLU A 238 -23.13 3.10 16.32
N THR A 239 -22.79 4.20 17.00
CA THR A 239 -21.53 4.92 16.77
C THR A 239 -20.36 4.13 17.31
N ILE A 240 -19.21 4.19 16.64
CA ILE A 240 -17.99 3.50 17.04
C ILE A 240 -17.57 3.90 18.46
N GLU A 241 -17.77 5.17 18.84
CA GLU A 241 -17.57 5.61 20.22
C GLU A 241 -18.38 4.78 21.22
N THR A 242 -19.70 4.69 21.05
CA THR A 242 -20.55 3.86 21.93
C THR A 242 -20.15 2.39 21.86
N PHE A 243 -19.86 1.88 20.67
CA PHE A 243 -19.47 0.49 20.51
C PHE A 243 -18.19 0.14 21.28
N VAL A 244 -17.18 1.00 21.18
CA VAL A 244 -15.90 0.83 21.87
C VAL A 244 -16.06 1.12 23.35
N GLU A 245 -16.62 2.26 23.76
CA GLU A 245 -16.79 2.64 25.17
C GLU A 245 -17.65 1.66 25.98
N ASP A 246 -18.68 1.05 25.40
CA ASP A 246 -19.50 0.01 26.06
C ASP A 246 -18.74 -1.32 26.25
N ARG A 247 -17.55 -1.44 25.65
CA ARG A 247 -16.66 -2.61 25.62
C ARG A 247 -15.23 -2.25 26.06
N LEU A 248 -15.09 -1.11 26.72
CA LEU A 248 -13.90 -0.74 27.50
C LEU A 248 -14.27 -0.96 28.97
N ASP A 249 -14.58 -2.20 29.35
CA ASP A 249 -14.98 -2.56 30.72
C ASP A 249 -13.79 -2.49 31.68
N ASN A 250 -12.62 -2.95 31.25
CA ASN A 250 -11.36 -2.86 31.99
C ASN A 250 -10.19 -2.67 31.02
N PRO A 251 -10.15 -1.54 30.30
CA PRO A 251 -9.23 -1.37 29.20
C PRO A 251 -7.82 -1.11 29.71
N GLU A 252 -6.87 -1.61 28.97
CA GLU A 252 -5.47 -1.27 29.16
C GLU A 252 -5.25 0.16 28.68
N THR A 253 -4.58 0.97 29.51
CA THR A 253 -4.35 2.38 29.24
C THR A 253 -2.87 2.59 29.00
N ASP A 254 -2.50 2.98 27.78
CA ASP A 254 -1.13 3.35 27.45
C ASP A 254 -0.74 4.72 28.06
N ASP A 255 0.53 5.08 27.93
CA ASP A 255 1.07 6.33 28.47
C ASP A 255 0.64 7.61 27.69
N PHE A 256 -0.07 7.46 26.57
CA PHE A 256 -0.67 8.55 25.76
C PHE A 256 -2.15 8.76 26.07
N GLY A 257 -2.74 7.84 26.82
CA GLY A 257 -4.17 7.81 27.12
C GLY A 257 -5.00 7.08 26.06
N THR A 258 -4.38 6.23 25.24
CA THR A 258 -5.06 5.23 24.42
C THR A 258 -5.60 4.14 25.31
N LEU A 259 -6.83 3.69 25.04
CA LEU A 259 -7.50 2.60 25.76
C LEU A 259 -7.75 1.46 24.79
N VAL A 260 -7.29 0.25 25.10
CA VAL A 260 -7.45 -0.95 24.25
C VAL A 260 -8.14 -2.06 25.05
N GLU A 261 -9.02 -2.80 24.41
CA GLU A 261 -9.66 -3.98 24.98
C GLU A 261 -9.84 -5.06 23.92
N GLU A 262 -9.28 -6.25 24.18
CA GLU A 262 -9.45 -7.44 23.36
C GLU A 262 -10.85 -8.05 23.54
N LEU A 263 -11.36 -8.72 22.51
CA LEU A 263 -12.70 -9.30 22.46
C LEU A 263 -12.64 -10.77 22.04
N ASP A 264 -13.56 -11.56 22.58
CA ASP A 264 -13.69 -13.02 22.35
C ASP A 264 -14.08 -13.44 20.91
N GLY A 265 -14.13 -12.48 19.97
CA GLY A 265 -14.50 -12.72 18.58
C GLY A 265 -15.96 -13.07 18.34
N ALA A 266 -16.84 -12.96 19.36
CA ALA A 266 -18.28 -13.25 19.25
C ALA A 266 -19.05 -12.22 18.42
N ILE A 267 -18.44 -11.05 18.18
CA ILE A 267 -19.00 -9.95 17.42
C ILE A 267 -18.46 -10.00 15.99
N GLU A 268 -19.35 -9.89 15.02
CA GLU A 268 -18.96 -9.90 13.61
C GLU A 268 -19.41 -8.63 12.89
N VAL A 269 -18.55 -8.06 12.05
CA VAL A 269 -18.85 -6.90 11.21
C VAL A 269 -18.97 -7.29 9.73
N PRO A 270 -19.82 -6.61 8.94
CA PRO A 270 -19.83 -6.76 7.49
C PRO A 270 -18.49 -6.30 6.91
N SER A 271 -17.92 -7.12 6.05
CA SER A 271 -16.59 -6.94 5.49
C SER A 271 -16.60 -7.15 3.96
N ILE A 272 -15.55 -6.71 3.26
CA ILE A 272 -15.34 -6.92 1.83
C ILE A 272 -13.88 -7.30 1.52
N ASP A 273 -13.68 -8.31 0.67
CA ASP A 273 -12.33 -8.67 0.21
C ASP A 273 -11.87 -7.84 -1.01
N GLU A 274 -10.62 -8.04 -1.44
CA GLU A 274 -10.02 -7.36 -2.60
C GLU A 274 -10.77 -7.62 -3.92
N ARG A 275 -11.53 -8.72 -3.99
CA ARG A 275 -12.34 -9.09 -5.16
C ARG A 275 -13.72 -8.46 -5.12
N GLY A 276 -14.05 -7.75 -4.04
CA GLY A 276 -15.33 -7.11 -3.84
C GLY A 276 -16.42 -8.03 -3.30
N ILE A 277 -16.05 -9.20 -2.80
CA ILE A 277 -16.97 -10.19 -2.23
C ILE A 277 -17.21 -9.82 -0.77
N ARG A 278 -18.49 -9.79 -0.38
CA ARG A 278 -18.89 -9.42 0.98
C ARG A 278 -19.02 -10.64 1.87
N SER A 279 -18.46 -10.57 3.06
CA SER A 279 -18.59 -11.56 4.13
C SER A 279 -18.90 -10.87 5.46
N THR A 280 -18.96 -11.65 6.55
CA THR A 280 -18.85 -11.14 7.91
C THR A 280 -17.53 -11.62 8.50
N GLN A 281 -16.90 -10.81 9.33
CA GLN A 281 -15.64 -11.12 9.98
C GLN A 281 -15.69 -10.76 11.46
N SER A 282 -15.03 -11.54 12.30
CA SER A 282 -14.98 -11.29 13.73
C SER A 282 -14.19 -10.02 14.05
N VAL A 283 -14.68 -9.27 15.05
CA VAL A 283 -13.94 -8.18 15.68
C VAL A 283 -13.14 -8.78 16.83
N THR A 284 -11.83 -8.61 16.81
CA THR A 284 -10.92 -9.19 17.80
C THR A 284 -10.51 -8.19 18.86
N ALA A 285 -10.49 -6.89 18.56
CA ALA A 285 -10.13 -5.85 19.54
C ALA A 285 -10.85 -4.53 19.24
N VAL A 286 -10.96 -3.68 20.27
CA VAL A 286 -11.40 -2.29 20.17
C VAL A 286 -10.39 -1.36 20.80
N SER A 287 -10.20 -0.17 20.22
CA SER A 287 -9.28 0.81 20.78
C SER A 287 -9.76 2.25 20.64
N LYS A 288 -9.36 3.09 21.59
CA LYS A 288 -9.67 4.53 21.70
C LYS A 288 -8.35 5.27 21.82
N HIS A 289 -8.07 6.17 20.90
CA HIS A 289 -6.80 6.87 20.72
C HIS A 289 -7.00 8.38 20.95
N PRO A 290 -6.09 9.11 21.60
CA PRO A 290 -6.10 10.56 21.58
C PRO A 290 -6.12 11.09 20.13
N SER A 291 -7.03 12.02 19.83
CA SER A 291 -7.21 12.50 18.46
C SER A 291 -6.01 13.35 17.99
N GLN A 292 -5.63 13.15 16.72
CA GLN A 292 -4.73 14.06 16.01
C GLN A 292 -5.38 15.44 15.77
N GLU A 293 -4.59 16.45 15.37
CA GLU A 293 -5.08 17.82 15.11
C GLU A 293 -6.04 17.93 13.92
N HIS A 294 -6.09 16.95 13.01
CA HIS A 294 -6.84 17.05 11.76
C HIS A 294 -7.54 15.73 11.39
N LEU A 295 -8.71 15.84 10.76
CA LEU A 295 -9.49 14.72 10.22
C LEU A 295 -9.91 14.99 8.78
N ILE A 296 -10.33 13.94 8.08
CA ILE A 296 -10.89 14.01 6.74
C ILE A 296 -12.33 13.56 6.76
N ARG A 297 -13.19 14.43 6.24
CA ARG A 297 -14.58 14.13 5.93
C ARG A 297 -14.73 13.81 4.45
N VAL A 298 -15.09 12.58 4.16
CA VAL A 298 -15.53 12.13 2.83
C VAL A 298 -17.06 12.20 2.80
N GLU A 299 -17.63 12.72 1.70
CA GLU A 299 -19.06 12.68 1.42
C GLU A 299 -19.31 12.07 0.04
N THR A 300 -20.42 11.35 -0.09
CA THR A 300 -20.79 10.66 -1.32
C THR A 300 -22.11 11.17 -1.90
N GLN A 301 -22.37 10.82 -3.16
CA GLN A 301 -23.53 11.28 -3.92
C GLN A 301 -24.85 10.85 -3.29
N ARG A 302 -24.90 9.67 -2.67
CA ARG A 302 -26.11 9.20 -1.97
C ARG A 302 -26.20 9.69 -0.53
N GLY A 303 -25.37 10.66 -0.14
CA GLY A 303 -25.44 11.34 1.14
C GLY A 303 -24.80 10.59 2.30
N ARG A 304 -23.92 9.62 2.03
CA ARG A 304 -23.09 9.01 3.08
C ARG A 304 -21.95 9.97 3.38
N SER A 305 -21.50 9.98 4.63
CA SER A 305 -20.32 10.73 5.02
C SER A 305 -19.57 9.97 6.10
N ILE A 306 -18.25 10.02 6.07
CA ILE A 306 -17.40 9.45 7.11
C ILE A 306 -16.30 10.44 7.46
N ARG A 307 -15.94 10.52 8.75
CA ARG A 307 -14.81 11.28 9.26
C ARG A 307 -13.76 10.31 9.79
N VAL A 308 -12.53 10.42 9.29
CA VAL A 308 -11.42 9.52 9.63
C VAL A 308 -10.12 10.30 9.73
N THR A 309 -9.09 9.73 10.35
CA THR A 309 -7.74 10.31 10.25
C THR A 309 -7.31 10.40 8.78
N PRO A 310 -6.45 11.36 8.42
CA PRO A 310 -6.08 11.59 7.02
C PRO A 310 -5.57 10.35 6.29
N ASP A 311 -4.87 9.49 7.02
CA ASP A 311 -4.12 8.34 6.49
C ASP A 311 -4.94 7.04 6.57
N HIS A 312 -6.18 7.12 7.09
CA HIS A 312 -7.06 5.99 7.21
C HIS A 312 -7.35 5.34 5.84
N THR A 313 -7.16 4.03 5.76
CA THR A 313 -7.28 3.28 4.51
C THR A 313 -8.75 3.15 4.09
N MET A 314 -9.12 3.90 3.07
CA MET A 314 -10.38 3.77 2.36
C MET A 314 -10.28 2.74 1.23
N LEU A 315 -11.43 2.36 0.67
CA LEU A 315 -11.50 1.43 -0.45
C LEU A 315 -12.03 2.13 -1.69
N ARG A 316 -11.39 1.90 -2.84
CA ARG A 316 -11.82 2.38 -4.16
C ARG A 316 -12.04 1.22 -5.11
N VAL A 317 -13.14 1.24 -5.85
CA VAL A 317 -13.45 0.26 -6.88
C VAL A 317 -12.80 0.68 -8.20
N VAL A 318 -11.93 -0.17 -8.72
CA VAL A 318 -11.24 0.01 -10.01
C VAL A 318 -11.38 -1.28 -10.81
N ASP A 319 -11.88 -1.19 -12.03
CA ASP A 319 -12.06 -2.32 -12.96
C ASP A 319 -12.83 -3.53 -12.37
N GLY A 320 -13.74 -3.26 -11.42
CA GLY A 320 -14.58 -4.28 -10.78
C GLY A 320 -13.96 -4.96 -9.55
N GLY A 321 -12.70 -4.67 -9.23
CA GLY A 321 -12.04 -5.06 -7.97
C GLY A 321 -11.96 -3.91 -6.97
N VAL A 322 -11.60 -4.23 -5.73
CA VAL A 322 -11.44 -3.26 -4.64
C VAL A 322 -9.94 -3.03 -4.42
N ARG A 323 -9.53 -1.76 -4.32
CA ARG A 323 -8.17 -1.36 -3.97
C ARG A 323 -8.18 -0.47 -2.74
N LYS A 324 -7.20 -0.66 -1.87
CA LYS A 324 -6.92 0.23 -0.74
C LYS A 324 -6.41 1.59 -1.27
N ILE A 325 -6.81 2.68 -0.64
CA ILE A 325 -6.41 4.06 -0.92
C ILE A 325 -6.56 4.89 0.36
N ALA A 326 -5.65 5.80 0.67
CA ALA A 326 -5.82 6.66 1.85
C ALA A 326 -7.05 7.58 1.72
N ALA A 327 -7.66 7.94 2.85
CA ALA A 327 -8.80 8.86 2.87
C ALA A 327 -8.48 10.22 2.24
N ASN A 328 -7.24 10.69 2.40
CA ASN A 328 -6.73 11.93 1.81
C ASN A 328 -6.51 11.87 0.28
N GLU A 329 -6.46 10.67 -0.29
CA GLU A 329 -6.22 10.38 -1.70
C GLU A 329 -7.50 10.14 -2.49
N LEU A 330 -8.64 9.94 -1.81
CA LEU A 330 -9.94 9.89 -2.47
C LEU A 330 -10.23 11.21 -3.21
N ALA A 331 -10.60 11.09 -4.48
CA ALA A 331 -10.99 12.22 -5.30
C ALA A 331 -12.51 12.24 -5.52
N VAL A 332 -13.06 13.43 -5.75
CA VAL A 332 -14.44 13.57 -6.23
C VAL A 332 -14.59 12.82 -7.56
N GLY A 333 -15.57 11.94 -7.63
CA GLY A 333 -15.80 11.03 -8.74
C GLY A 333 -15.25 9.61 -8.53
N ASP A 334 -14.44 9.36 -7.50
CA ASP A 334 -14.02 7.99 -7.16
C ASP A 334 -15.23 7.16 -6.70
N MET A 335 -15.26 5.90 -7.13
CA MET A 335 -16.29 4.95 -6.73
C MET A 335 -15.82 4.20 -5.50
N VAL A 336 -16.44 4.42 -4.35
CA VAL A 336 -16.16 3.71 -3.10
C VAL A 336 -17.17 2.57 -2.90
N PRO A 337 -16.77 1.39 -2.40
CA PRO A 337 -17.72 0.34 -2.07
C PRO A 337 -18.69 0.81 -0.98
N ALA A 338 -19.98 0.59 -1.18
CA ALA A 338 -21.03 1.08 -0.30
C ALA A 338 -22.08 0.00 -0.03
N SER A 339 -22.45 -0.17 1.23
CA SER A 339 -23.53 -1.07 1.64
C SER A 339 -24.89 -0.50 1.21
N PRO A 340 -25.83 -1.32 0.70
CA PRO A 340 -27.17 -0.85 0.38
C PRO A 340 -27.87 -0.37 1.66
N SER A 341 -28.22 0.93 1.72
CA SER A 341 -28.83 1.51 2.92
C SER A 341 -30.18 0.84 3.20
N ARG A 342 -30.37 0.26 4.39
CA ARG A 342 -31.69 -0.22 4.85
C ARG A 342 -32.67 0.91 5.18
N ARG A 343 -32.23 2.18 5.16
CA ARG A 343 -32.98 3.35 5.69
C ARG A 343 -34.22 3.79 4.90
N ASN A 344 -34.54 3.24 3.71
CA ASN A 344 -35.75 3.61 2.97
C ASN A 344 -36.25 2.54 1.97
N ALA A 345 -36.52 1.31 2.43
CA ALA A 345 -37.31 0.37 1.64
C ALA A 345 -38.76 0.36 2.15
N PRO A 346 -39.76 0.77 1.35
CA PRO A 346 -41.15 0.40 1.63
C PRO A 346 -41.26 -1.11 1.66
N ILE A 347 -42.05 -1.65 2.59
CA ILE A 347 -42.25 -3.10 2.83
C ILE A 347 -42.79 -3.86 1.58
N ASP A 348 -43.14 -3.17 0.49
CA ASP A 348 -43.60 -3.77 -0.78
C ASP A 348 -42.71 -3.48 -2.01
N ALA A 349 -41.50 -2.96 -1.85
CA ALA A 349 -40.54 -2.89 -2.96
C ALA A 349 -39.74 -4.19 -3.05
N ALA A 350 -40.27 -5.16 -3.81
CA ALA A 350 -39.49 -6.29 -4.29
C ALA A 350 -38.14 -5.78 -4.81
N ALA A 351 -37.07 -6.37 -4.27
CA ALA A 351 -35.69 -6.04 -4.55
C ALA A 351 -35.47 -5.68 -6.02
N SER A 352 -35.13 -4.43 -6.31
CA SER A 352 -34.26 -4.15 -7.44
C SER A 352 -32.85 -4.57 -7.03
N THR A 353 -32.63 -5.87 -6.93
CA THR A 353 -31.30 -6.43 -7.10
C THR A 353 -30.80 -5.91 -8.44
N SER A 354 -29.71 -5.15 -8.44
CA SER A 354 -28.93 -5.00 -9.66
C SER A 354 -28.55 -6.42 -10.09
N THR A 355 -29.09 -6.86 -11.21
CA THR A 355 -28.86 -8.15 -11.86
C THR A 355 -27.43 -8.32 -12.39
N ASP A 356 -26.52 -7.44 -11.99
CA ASP A 356 -25.12 -7.41 -12.35
C ASP A 356 -24.34 -7.55 -11.03
N GLY A 357 -23.76 -8.72 -10.75
CA GLY A 357 -22.97 -9.01 -9.54
C GLY A 357 -21.65 -8.22 -9.43
N GLY A 358 -21.72 -6.90 -9.53
CA GLY A 358 -20.64 -5.98 -9.23
C GLY A 358 -20.75 -5.43 -7.82
N VAL A 359 -19.63 -4.92 -7.30
CA VAL A 359 -19.56 -4.23 -6.02
C VAL A 359 -20.54 -3.06 -6.03
N ALA A 360 -21.45 -3.03 -5.05
CA ALA A 360 -22.31 -1.86 -4.86
C ALA A 360 -21.41 -0.67 -4.49
N THR A 361 -21.51 0.41 -5.26
CA THR A 361 -20.64 1.58 -5.10
C THR A 361 -21.44 2.86 -4.90
N ASP A 362 -20.76 3.86 -4.37
CA ASP A 362 -21.21 5.24 -4.30
C ASP A 362 -20.10 6.16 -4.77
N GLU A 363 -20.47 7.27 -5.40
CA GLU A 363 -19.52 8.22 -5.97
C GLU A 363 -19.16 9.27 -4.91
N VAL A 364 -17.88 9.51 -4.68
CA VAL A 364 -17.42 10.57 -3.77
C VAL A 364 -17.77 11.93 -4.37
N THR A 365 -18.48 12.78 -3.62
CA THR A 365 -18.88 14.14 -4.02
C THR A 365 -18.08 15.21 -3.32
N SER A 366 -17.53 14.93 -2.14
CA SER A 366 -16.65 15.85 -1.43
C SER A 366 -15.62 15.09 -0.60
N VAL A 367 -14.42 15.65 -0.50
CA VAL A 367 -13.38 15.26 0.46
C VAL A 367 -12.84 16.54 1.06
N SER A 368 -13.03 16.72 2.37
CA SER A 368 -12.72 17.96 3.09
C SER A 368 -11.90 17.67 4.33
N PHE A 369 -10.93 18.54 4.62
CA PHE A 369 -10.13 18.43 5.83
C PHE A 369 -10.76 19.30 6.90
N LEU A 370 -10.84 18.77 8.11
CA LEU A 370 -11.40 19.41 9.29
C LEU A 370 -10.29 19.48 10.33
N GLU A 371 -10.22 20.59 11.07
CA GLU A 371 -9.54 20.60 12.36
C GLU A 371 -10.29 19.62 13.28
N SER A 372 -9.56 18.80 14.03
CA SER A 372 -10.22 17.84 14.91
C SER A 372 -11.02 18.57 15.98
N ASP A 373 -12.28 18.20 16.10
CA ASP A 373 -13.24 18.71 17.07
C ASP A 373 -13.46 17.74 18.23
N VAL A 374 -12.65 16.68 18.32
CA VAL A 374 -12.78 15.59 19.29
C VAL A 374 -11.48 15.33 20.01
N GLU A 375 -11.59 14.87 21.25
CA GLU A 375 -10.44 14.52 22.10
C GLU A 375 -9.90 13.13 21.77
N TYR A 376 -10.75 12.23 21.28
CA TYR A 376 -10.41 10.86 20.96
C TYR A 376 -10.94 10.42 19.60
N THR A 377 -10.24 9.48 18.97
CA THR A 377 -10.64 8.71 17.78
C THR A 377 -10.65 7.23 18.13
N TYR A 378 -11.38 6.41 17.40
CA TYR A 378 -11.61 5.01 17.75
C TYR A 378 -11.22 4.07 16.60
N ASN A 379 -10.85 2.84 16.91
CA ASN A 379 -10.59 1.81 15.92
C ASN A 379 -11.12 0.45 16.41
N LEU A 380 -11.24 -0.50 15.49
CA LEU A 380 -11.54 -1.89 15.80
C LEU A 380 -10.81 -2.83 14.84
N THR A 381 -10.30 -3.93 15.38
CA THR A 381 -9.51 -4.91 14.64
C THR A 381 -10.43 -6.01 14.12
N VAL A 382 -10.35 -6.29 12.82
CA VAL A 382 -11.22 -7.20 12.07
C VAL A 382 -10.42 -8.31 11.41
N ALA A 383 -10.77 -9.55 11.72
CA ALA A 383 -10.07 -10.72 11.22
C ALA A 383 -10.16 -10.90 9.68
N GLU A 384 -9.15 -11.60 9.14
CA GLU A 384 -9.00 -12.10 7.76
C GLU A 384 -8.91 -11.05 6.63
N THR A 385 -9.91 -10.19 6.55
CA THR A 385 -10.09 -9.26 5.42
C THR A 385 -9.56 -7.88 5.72
N HIS A 386 -9.42 -7.54 7.00
CA HIS A 386 -8.95 -6.25 7.44
C HIS A 386 -9.84 -5.11 6.85
N THR A 387 -11.17 -5.33 6.79
CA THR A 387 -12.15 -4.34 6.32
C THR A 387 -13.46 -4.43 7.08
N LEU A 388 -14.19 -3.31 7.14
CA LEU A 388 -15.48 -3.21 7.80
C LEU A 388 -16.43 -2.25 7.08
N ALA A 389 -17.70 -2.31 7.44
CA ALA A 389 -18.72 -1.35 7.04
C ALA A 389 -18.86 -0.21 8.06
N ALA A 390 -18.57 1.02 7.65
CA ALA A 390 -18.65 2.23 8.45
C ALA A 390 -19.43 3.32 7.68
N ASN A 391 -20.46 3.91 8.29
CA ASN A 391 -21.39 4.88 7.67
C ASN A 391 -21.93 4.43 6.29
N ASP A 392 -22.25 3.14 6.18
CA ASP A 392 -22.70 2.48 4.95
C ASP A 392 -21.65 2.47 3.81
N LEU A 393 -20.38 2.74 4.10
CA LEU A 393 -19.22 2.55 3.23
C LEU A 393 -18.43 1.32 3.68
N SER A 394 -17.77 0.61 2.76
CA SER A 394 -16.76 -0.37 3.16
C SER A 394 -15.38 0.29 3.11
N VAL A 395 -14.64 0.14 4.19
CA VAL A 395 -13.33 0.76 4.44
C VAL A 395 -12.39 -0.31 5.00
N ALA A 396 -11.08 -0.11 4.88
CA ALA A 396 -10.13 -1.03 5.48
C ALA A 396 -9.85 -0.64 6.94
N GLN A 397 -9.39 -1.61 7.73
CA GLN A 397 -8.63 -1.31 8.93
C GLN A 397 -7.19 -0.90 8.54
N CYS A 398 -6.36 -0.70 9.55
CA CYS A 398 -5.17 0.12 9.49
C CYS A 398 -3.85 -0.67 9.45
N ASP A 399 -3.52 -1.38 8.35
CA ASP A 399 -2.29 -2.21 8.29
C ASP A 399 -1.41 -1.83 7.06
N GLY A 400 -0.10 -1.59 7.25
CA GLY A 400 0.84 -1.15 6.20
C GLY A 400 2.18 -1.93 6.16
N ASP A 401 2.32 -2.89 5.23
CA ASP A 401 3.42 -3.90 5.18
C ASP A 401 4.55 -3.61 4.16
N GLU A 402 4.55 -2.44 3.54
CA GLU A 402 5.65 -1.97 2.67
C GLU A 402 6.10 -0.61 3.18
N ASP A 403 7.40 -0.34 3.20
CA ASP A 403 7.99 0.93 3.60
C ASP A 403 8.94 1.43 2.50
N CYS A 404 9.09 2.75 2.41
CA CYS A 404 10.11 3.36 1.59
C CYS A 404 11.31 3.79 2.44
N VAL A 405 12.51 3.57 1.91
CA VAL A 405 13.77 4.02 2.48
C VAL A 405 14.44 5.03 1.55
N MET A 406 15.04 6.07 2.11
CA MET A 406 15.82 7.08 1.39
C MET A 406 16.99 7.57 2.22
N LEU A 407 18.13 7.89 1.58
CA LEU A 407 19.28 8.48 2.27
C LEU A 407 18.91 9.82 2.90
N LEU A 408 19.35 10.05 4.16
CA LEU A 408 19.03 11.26 4.91
C LEU A 408 19.42 12.53 4.14
N MET A 409 20.64 12.57 3.60
CA MET A 409 21.13 13.77 2.89
C MET A 409 20.38 14.02 1.57
N ASP A 410 19.92 12.98 0.87
CA ASP A 410 19.06 13.15 -0.31
C ASP A 410 17.73 13.80 0.07
N GLY A 411 17.09 13.27 1.13
CA GLY A 411 15.87 13.83 1.69
C GLY A 411 16.01 15.31 2.06
N LEU A 412 17.14 15.71 2.63
CA LEU A 412 17.39 17.11 3.02
C LEU A 412 17.67 18.05 1.82
N LEU A 413 18.41 17.60 0.81
CA LEU A 413 18.84 18.45 -0.31
C LEU A 413 17.80 18.58 -1.42
N ASN A 414 16.99 17.53 -1.62
CA ASN A 414 16.18 17.39 -2.82
C ASN A 414 14.68 17.52 -2.57
N PHE A 415 14.24 17.28 -1.33
CA PHE A 415 12.86 17.53 -0.95
C PHE A 415 12.49 19.01 -1.05
N SER A 416 11.31 19.31 -1.62
CA SER A 416 10.69 20.62 -1.44
C SER A 416 9.18 20.56 -1.47
N LYS A 417 8.55 21.28 -0.53
CA LYS A 417 7.09 21.51 -0.50
C LYS A 417 6.57 22.18 -1.79
N THR A 418 7.43 22.83 -2.59
CA THR A 418 7.04 23.43 -3.87
C THR A 418 6.85 22.42 -5.00
N TYR A 419 7.41 21.22 -4.87
CA TYR A 419 7.28 20.13 -5.85
C TYR A 419 6.03 19.29 -5.60
N LEU A 420 5.51 19.32 -4.37
CA LEU A 420 4.32 18.58 -4.01
C LEU A 420 3.13 18.95 -4.92
N PRO A 421 2.40 17.94 -5.44
CA PRO A 421 1.20 18.15 -6.24
C PRO A 421 0.20 19.09 -5.56
N ASP A 422 -0.54 19.84 -6.39
CA ASP A 422 -1.62 20.72 -5.91
C ASP A 422 -2.84 19.91 -5.41
N GLN A 423 -2.93 18.64 -5.82
CA GLN A 423 -3.90 17.66 -5.33
C GLN A 423 -3.36 17.02 -4.05
N ARG A 424 -4.19 16.97 -2.99
CA ARG A 424 -3.75 16.69 -1.60
C ARG A 424 -3.07 15.34 -1.39
N GLY A 425 -3.50 14.28 -2.09
CA GLY A 425 -2.86 12.95 -2.02
C GLY A 425 -1.39 12.92 -2.43
N GLY A 426 -0.89 13.91 -3.18
CA GLY A 426 0.54 14.01 -3.48
C GLY A 426 1.42 14.53 -2.34
N ARG A 427 0.83 15.02 -1.23
CA ARG A 427 1.55 15.56 -0.07
C ARG A 427 1.78 14.53 1.04
N MET A 428 0.99 13.46 1.07
CA MET A 428 0.92 12.47 2.14
C MET A 428 1.72 11.19 1.80
N ASP A 429 2.71 11.35 0.93
CA ASP A 429 3.80 10.41 0.67
C ASP A 429 5.08 11.25 0.67
N ALA A 430 5.28 12.13 1.66
CA ALA A 430 6.42 13.04 1.67
C ALA A 430 6.87 13.30 3.10
N PRO A 431 8.18 13.35 3.37
CA PRO A 431 8.72 13.55 4.71
C PRO A 431 8.50 15.00 5.15
N LEU A 432 7.28 15.36 5.55
CA LEU A 432 6.90 16.70 6.01
C LEU A 432 7.42 16.97 7.42
N VAL A 433 7.52 15.91 8.22
CA VAL A 433 8.05 15.88 9.58
C VAL A 433 9.02 14.71 9.68
N MET A 434 10.04 14.85 10.53
CA MET A 434 11.06 13.84 10.78
C MET A 434 11.10 13.54 12.27
N SER A 435 10.91 12.27 12.64
CA SER A 435 11.20 11.79 13.99
C SER A 435 12.65 11.32 14.06
N SER A 436 13.43 11.96 14.92
CA SER A 436 14.83 11.60 15.17
C SER A 436 15.00 10.49 16.21
N ARG A 437 13.98 10.25 17.05
CA ARG A 437 14.02 9.28 18.14
C ARG A 437 12.68 8.58 18.22
N ILE A 438 12.69 7.26 18.34
CA ILE A 438 11.50 6.49 18.66
C ILE A 438 11.29 6.53 20.17
N ASP A 439 10.10 6.93 20.57
CA ASP A 439 9.57 6.70 21.91
C ASP A 439 8.66 5.47 21.81
N PRO A 440 9.03 4.30 22.37
CA PRO A 440 8.26 3.07 22.30
C PRO A 440 6.87 3.20 22.90
N SER A 441 6.66 4.20 23.75
CA SER A 441 5.34 4.46 24.27
C SER A 441 4.46 5.15 23.19
N GLU A 442 5.03 5.97 22.30
CA GLU A 442 4.30 6.74 21.26
C GLU A 442 3.96 5.96 19.97
N ILE A 443 4.29 4.69 19.88
CA ILE A 443 4.09 3.90 18.64
C ILE A 443 2.79 3.09 18.70
N ASP A 444 2.47 2.43 17.60
CA ASP A 444 1.33 1.51 17.50
C ASP A 444 1.44 0.33 18.48
N ASP A 445 0.31 -0.02 19.11
CA ASP A 445 0.16 -1.01 20.18
C ASP A 445 0.38 -2.45 19.72
N GLU A 446 0.23 -2.74 18.42
CA GLU A 446 0.55 -4.06 17.84
C GLU A 446 1.99 -4.50 18.19
N ALA A 447 2.93 -3.55 18.26
CA ALA A 447 4.31 -3.86 18.62
C ALA A 447 4.54 -4.04 20.12
N HIS A 448 3.60 -3.63 20.98
CA HIS A 448 3.66 -3.85 22.43
C HIS A 448 3.29 -5.29 22.80
N ASN A 449 2.44 -5.93 21.99
CA ASN A 449 1.97 -7.32 22.16
C ASN A 449 3.00 -8.38 21.73
N VAL A 450 4.27 -8.02 21.57
CA VAL A 450 5.33 -8.97 21.22
C VAL A 450 5.78 -9.70 22.48
N ASP A 451 5.68 -11.03 22.49
CA ASP A 451 6.27 -11.88 23.52
C ASP A 451 7.80 -11.73 23.53
N ILE A 452 8.37 -11.29 24.66
CA ILE A 452 9.81 -11.05 24.80
C ILE A 452 10.49 -12.10 25.69
N VAL A 453 9.93 -13.32 25.74
CA VAL A 453 10.45 -14.41 26.58
C VAL A 453 11.34 -15.39 25.78
N ARG A 454 12.39 -15.92 26.43
CA ARG A 454 13.24 -16.98 25.86
C ARG A 454 12.58 -18.34 25.75
N GLU A 455 11.70 -18.67 26.67
CA GLU A 455 11.00 -19.95 26.71
C GLU A 455 9.62 -19.72 27.31
N TYR A 456 8.59 -20.25 26.65
CA TYR A 456 7.25 -20.20 27.21
C TYR A 456 7.14 -21.07 28.47
N PRO A 457 6.40 -20.61 29.49
CA PRO A 457 6.19 -21.39 30.70
C PRO A 457 5.42 -22.67 30.40
N ARG A 458 5.64 -23.71 31.21
CA ARG A 458 4.95 -25.01 31.06
C ARG A 458 3.43 -24.85 31.12
N GLU A 459 2.98 -23.95 31.95
CA GLU A 459 1.59 -23.61 32.24
C GLU A 459 0.84 -23.20 30.97
N LEU A 460 1.46 -22.43 30.06
CA LEU A 460 0.88 -22.06 28.76
C LEU A 460 0.54 -23.31 27.94
N TYR A 461 1.48 -24.26 27.85
CA TYR A 461 1.27 -25.49 27.10
C TYR A 461 0.16 -26.35 27.71
N GLU A 462 0.04 -26.40 29.04
CA GLU A 462 -1.04 -27.13 29.72
C GLU A 462 -2.39 -26.46 29.50
N ALA A 463 -2.47 -25.13 29.58
CA ALA A 463 -3.67 -24.36 29.30
C ALA A 463 -4.17 -24.54 27.85
N SER A 464 -3.24 -24.61 26.89
CA SER A 464 -3.57 -24.85 25.47
C SER A 464 -4.30 -26.18 25.22
N LEU A 465 -4.03 -27.22 26.03
CA LEU A 465 -4.71 -28.52 25.94
C LEU A 465 -6.19 -28.44 26.35
N GLU A 466 -6.51 -27.48 27.22
CA GLU A 466 -7.87 -27.22 27.68
C GLU A 466 -8.58 -26.20 26.79
N MET A 467 -7.91 -25.65 25.77
CA MET A 467 -8.37 -24.51 24.97
C MET A 467 -8.78 -23.35 25.88
N ALA A 468 -7.97 -23.09 26.91
CA ALA A 468 -8.15 -21.96 27.79
C ALA A 468 -7.99 -20.64 27.01
N ASP A 469 -8.66 -19.61 27.51
CA ASP A 469 -8.58 -18.26 26.96
C ASP A 469 -7.17 -17.67 27.16
N PRO A 470 -6.56 -17.00 26.17
CA PRO A 470 -5.24 -16.37 26.32
C PRO A 470 -5.13 -15.43 27.52
N GLU A 471 -6.19 -14.66 27.84
CA GLU A 471 -6.21 -13.75 29.01
C GLU A 471 -5.94 -14.50 30.33
N SER A 472 -6.29 -15.78 30.40
CA SER A 472 -6.08 -16.59 31.61
C SER A 472 -4.61 -16.92 31.90
N VAL A 473 -3.73 -16.69 30.94
CA VAL A 473 -2.28 -16.99 31.00
C VAL A 473 -1.40 -15.81 30.63
N GLU A 474 -1.98 -14.64 30.34
CA GLU A 474 -1.29 -13.42 29.94
C GLU A 474 -0.21 -13.01 30.95
N ASP A 475 -0.55 -12.94 32.25
CA ASP A 475 0.39 -12.65 33.35
C ASP A 475 1.62 -13.59 33.44
N LEU A 476 1.62 -14.71 32.70
CA LEU A 476 2.71 -15.69 32.70
C LEU A 476 3.78 -15.40 31.65
N ILE A 477 3.47 -14.57 30.65
CA ILE A 477 4.32 -14.29 29.50
C ILE A 477 4.61 -12.79 29.53
N GLN A 478 5.89 -12.45 29.56
CA GLN A 478 6.29 -11.05 29.49
C GLN A 478 6.15 -10.57 28.04
N ILE A 479 5.47 -9.45 27.85
CA ILE A 479 5.31 -8.78 26.57
C ILE A 479 6.10 -7.46 26.52
N GLY A 480 6.26 -6.89 25.33
CA GLY A 480 6.93 -5.60 25.15
C GLY A 480 6.29 -4.48 25.98
N GLU A 481 4.97 -4.48 26.13
CA GLU A 481 4.22 -3.50 26.94
C GLU A 481 4.72 -3.43 28.40
N ASP A 482 5.05 -4.56 29.00
CA ASP A 482 5.52 -4.66 30.40
C ASP A 482 6.80 -3.85 30.66
N THR A 483 7.54 -3.49 29.60
CA THR A 483 8.81 -2.75 29.68
C THR A 483 8.64 -1.25 29.47
N LEU A 484 7.48 -0.77 29.03
CA LEU A 484 7.26 0.64 28.72
C LEU A 484 7.44 1.54 29.95
N GLY A 485 8.06 2.70 29.75
CA GLY A 485 8.37 3.66 30.82
C GLY A 485 9.45 3.19 31.80
N THR A 486 10.09 2.04 31.54
CA THR A 486 11.25 1.55 32.29
C THR A 486 12.55 1.74 31.51
N ASP A 487 13.71 1.50 32.15
CA ASP A 487 15.01 1.55 31.48
C ASP A 487 15.16 0.45 30.40
N ASP A 488 14.30 -0.58 30.44
CA ASP A 488 14.33 -1.73 29.53
C ASP A 488 13.39 -1.54 28.31
N GLU A 489 12.71 -0.40 28.15
CA GLU A 489 11.79 -0.15 27.02
C GLU A 489 12.44 -0.23 25.62
N TYR A 490 13.76 -0.30 25.54
CA TYR A 490 14.54 -0.42 24.29
C TYR A 490 15.34 -1.72 24.20
N HIS A 491 15.23 -2.60 25.19
CA HIS A 491 16.10 -3.77 25.40
C HIS A 491 15.34 -4.96 26.01
N GLY A 492 15.96 -6.14 26.06
CA GLY A 492 15.35 -7.35 26.61
C GLY A 492 14.38 -8.07 25.68
N PHE A 493 14.46 -7.83 24.36
CA PHE A 493 13.61 -8.51 23.37
C PHE A 493 14.17 -9.89 23.00
N ASP A 494 14.02 -10.85 23.91
CA ASP A 494 14.38 -12.24 23.67
C ASP A 494 13.41 -12.94 22.69
N HIS A 495 13.78 -14.14 22.24
CA HIS A 495 12.96 -14.98 21.35
C HIS A 495 13.02 -16.45 21.74
N THR A 496 12.00 -17.20 21.33
CA THR A 496 11.85 -18.62 21.69
C THR A 496 12.57 -19.61 20.77
N HIS A 497 12.84 -19.23 19.52
CA HIS A 497 13.41 -20.12 18.51
C HIS A 497 14.51 -19.44 17.72
N ASP A 498 15.71 -20.02 17.77
CA ASP A 498 16.79 -19.60 16.90
C ASP A 498 16.53 -20.02 15.45
N THR A 499 16.87 -19.13 14.51
CA THR A 499 17.03 -19.45 13.10
C THR A 499 18.48 -19.83 12.81
N THR A 500 18.75 -20.42 11.65
CA THR A 500 20.14 -20.61 11.18
C THR A 500 20.67 -19.36 10.50
N ASP A 501 19.81 -18.70 9.71
CA ASP A 501 20.09 -17.45 9.01
C ASP A 501 18.73 -16.83 8.66
N ILE A 502 18.56 -15.53 8.94
CA ILE A 502 17.32 -14.77 8.69
C ILE A 502 16.99 -14.67 7.19
N ALA A 503 17.97 -14.84 6.31
CA ALA A 503 17.82 -14.85 4.86
C ALA A 503 17.72 -16.27 4.28
N MET A 504 17.72 -17.32 5.12
CA MET A 504 17.68 -18.72 4.66
C MET A 504 16.31 -19.06 4.03
N GLY A 505 16.19 -18.81 2.74
CA GLY A 505 14.98 -19.07 1.97
C GLY A 505 15.15 -18.77 0.49
N PRO A 506 14.12 -18.99 -0.33
CA PRO A 506 14.14 -18.53 -1.72
C PRO A 506 14.05 -17.00 -1.77
N ASP A 507 15.10 -16.33 -2.30
CA ASP A 507 15.18 -14.87 -2.39
C ASP A 507 14.04 -14.22 -3.18
N LEU A 508 13.46 -14.97 -4.13
CA LEU A 508 12.37 -14.53 -4.98
C LEU A 508 11.23 -15.54 -4.98
N SER A 509 10.01 -15.03 -4.82
CA SER A 509 8.82 -15.84 -4.98
C SER A 509 8.75 -16.41 -6.41
N ALA A 510 8.37 -17.69 -6.52
CA ALA A 510 8.15 -18.33 -7.82
C ALA A 510 7.15 -17.54 -8.68
N TYR A 511 6.19 -16.85 -8.06
CA TYR A 511 5.22 -16.00 -8.72
C TYR A 511 5.84 -14.88 -9.57
N LYS A 512 6.98 -14.30 -9.15
CA LYS A 512 7.71 -13.28 -9.92
C LYS A 512 8.47 -13.88 -11.11
N THR A 513 8.87 -15.16 -11.02
CA THR A 513 9.64 -15.86 -12.07
C THR A 513 8.77 -16.50 -13.14
N LEU A 514 7.52 -16.84 -12.81
CA LEU A 514 6.55 -17.39 -13.76
C LEU A 514 6.07 -16.29 -14.71
N GLY A 515 6.01 -16.61 -16.00
CA GLY A 515 5.74 -15.63 -17.05
C GLY A 515 4.27 -15.26 -17.12
N ASP A 516 3.54 -15.97 -17.97
CA ASP A 516 2.14 -15.65 -18.21
C ASP A 516 1.20 -16.19 -17.12
N MET A 517 -0.06 -15.77 -17.17
CA MET A 517 -1.05 -16.18 -16.18
C MET A 517 -1.38 -17.68 -16.27
N MET A 518 -1.24 -18.30 -17.46
CA MET A 518 -1.48 -19.73 -17.65
C MET A 518 -0.44 -20.54 -16.88
N GLU A 519 0.83 -20.19 -17.02
CA GLU A 519 1.94 -20.81 -16.28
C GLU A 519 1.73 -20.66 -14.76
N LYS A 520 1.32 -19.48 -14.30
CA LYS A 520 1.03 -19.21 -12.88
C LYS A 520 -0.11 -20.08 -12.35
N MET A 521 -1.20 -20.17 -13.10
CA MET A 521 -2.36 -20.98 -12.74
C MET A 521 -2.01 -22.48 -12.72
N ASP A 522 -1.34 -22.98 -13.75
CA ASP A 522 -0.94 -24.38 -13.81
C ASP A 522 0.00 -24.73 -12.65
N ALA A 523 0.97 -23.87 -12.32
CA ALA A 523 1.85 -24.06 -11.16
C ALA A 523 1.07 -24.08 -9.83
N GLN A 524 0.08 -23.17 -9.65
CA GLN A 524 -0.78 -23.14 -8.48
C GLN A 524 -1.60 -24.45 -8.33
N LEU A 525 -2.20 -24.92 -9.43
CA LEU A 525 -3.03 -26.13 -9.42
C LEU A 525 -2.19 -27.42 -9.28
N GLU A 526 -0.98 -27.43 -9.84
CA GLU A 526 -0.01 -28.51 -9.60
C GLU A 526 0.43 -28.57 -8.14
N LEU A 527 0.63 -27.42 -7.50
CA LEU A 527 0.93 -27.34 -6.08
C LEU A 527 -0.25 -27.87 -5.25
N ALA A 528 -1.48 -27.48 -5.57
CA ALA A 528 -2.68 -27.97 -4.89
C ALA A 528 -2.74 -29.51 -4.91
N ARG A 529 -2.43 -30.15 -6.04
CA ARG A 529 -2.38 -31.63 -6.15
C ARG A 529 -1.31 -32.30 -5.28
N LYS A 530 -0.24 -31.58 -4.92
CA LYS A 530 0.84 -32.11 -4.07
C LYS A 530 0.51 -31.96 -2.58
N LEU A 531 -0.30 -30.97 -2.23
CA LEU A 531 -0.61 -30.61 -0.85
C LEU A 531 -1.77 -31.45 -0.31
N ARG A 532 -1.52 -32.22 0.75
CA ARG A 532 -2.56 -33.02 1.42
C ARG A 532 -3.66 -32.18 2.08
N ALA A 533 -3.32 -30.95 2.48
CA ALA A 533 -4.23 -30.05 3.18
C ALA A 533 -5.16 -29.26 2.22
N VAL A 534 -4.94 -29.36 0.91
CA VAL A 534 -5.63 -28.56 -0.10
C VAL A 534 -6.45 -29.48 -1.00
N ASP A 535 -7.72 -29.15 -1.19
CA ASP A 535 -8.58 -29.81 -2.17
C ASP A 535 -8.38 -29.14 -3.54
N GLU A 536 -7.77 -29.87 -4.48
CA GLU A 536 -7.47 -29.32 -5.81
C GLU A 536 -8.72 -28.96 -6.62
N THR A 537 -9.85 -29.61 -6.37
CA THR A 537 -11.13 -29.31 -7.03
C THR A 537 -11.68 -28.00 -6.50
N ASP A 538 -11.64 -27.77 -5.18
CA ASP A 538 -12.08 -26.50 -4.58
C ASP A 538 -11.24 -25.32 -5.06
N VAL A 539 -9.91 -25.49 -5.14
CA VAL A 539 -9.02 -24.44 -5.65
C VAL A 539 -9.33 -24.11 -7.11
N ALA A 540 -9.50 -25.13 -7.97
CA ALA A 540 -9.87 -24.93 -9.36
C ALA A 540 -11.22 -24.21 -9.50
N GLU A 541 -12.21 -24.57 -8.69
CA GLU A 541 -13.51 -23.88 -8.66
C GLU A 541 -13.38 -22.41 -8.26
N ARG A 542 -12.65 -22.11 -7.18
CA ARG A 542 -12.44 -20.73 -6.73
C ARG A 542 -11.71 -19.89 -7.77
N VAL A 543 -10.72 -20.46 -8.46
CA VAL A 543 -10.02 -19.75 -9.55
C VAL A 543 -10.98 -19.42 -10.69
N ILE A 544 -11.82 -20.37 -11.10
CA ILE A 544 -12.81 -20.14 -12.17
C ILE A 544 -13.85 -19.12 -11.75
N GLU A 545 -14.41 -19.25 -10.54
CA GLU A 545 -15.53 -18.44 -10.09
C GLU A 545 -15.15 -17.01 -9.77
N TYR A 546 -13.94 -16.79 -9.25
CA TYR A 546 -13.51 -15.49 -8.77
C TYR A 546 -12.48 -14.79 -9.65
N HIS A 547 -11.85 -15.47 -10.60
CA HIS A 547 -10.95 -14.83 -11.58
C HIS A 547 -11.49 -14.92 -13.01
N PHE A 548 -11.69 -16.14 -13.53
CA PHE A 548 -12.03 -16.30 -14.95
C PHE A 548 -13.43 -15.78 -15.31
N LEU A 549 -14.46 -16.21 -14.57
CA LEU A 549 -15.83 -15.82 -14.87
C LEU A 549 -16.05 -14.29 -14.76
N PRO A 550 -15.57 -13.60 -13.71
CA PRO A 550 -15.68 -12.14 -13.63
C PRO A 550 -14.96 -11.42 -14.77
N ASP A 551 -13.75 -11.83 -15.13
CA ASP A 551 -12.96 -11.20 -16.20
C ASP A 551 -13.62 -11.38 -17.58
N ILE A 552 -14.03 -12.62 -17.93
CA ILE A 552 -14.69 -12.89 -19.22
C ILE A 552 -16.01 -12.12 -19.33
N ILE A 553 -16.83 -12.12 -18.27
CA ILE A 553 -18.12 -11.41 -18.26
C ILE A 553 -17.89 -9.89 -18.29
N GLY A 554 -16.90 -9.39 -17.55
CA GLY A 554 -16.49 -7.98 -17.51
C GLY A 554 -16.06 -7.49 -18.89
N ASN A 555 -15.14 -8.22 -19.52
CA ASN A 555 -14.64 -7.92 -20.86
C ASN A 555 -15.74 -7.99 -21.91
N LEU A 556 -16.67 -8.95 -21.81
CA LEU A 556 -17.82 -9.04 -22.72
C LEU A 556 -18.76 -7.84 -22.58
N ARG A 557 -19.05 -7.43 -21.34
CA ARG A 557 -19.85 -6.22 -21.06
C ARG A 557 -19.13 -4.96 -21.55
N ALA A 558 -17.84 -4.84 -21.32
CA ALA A 558 -17.03 -3.72 -21.80
C ALA A 558 -17.02 -3.66 -23.33
N PHE A 559 -16.81 -4.79 -24.00
CA PHE A 559 -16.83 -4.89 -25.46
C PHE A 559 -18.16 -4.41 -26.06
N SER A 560 -19.29 -4.78 -25.46
CA SER A 560 -20.62 -4.37 -25.95
C SER A 560 -20.97 -2.90 -25.71
N ARG A 561 -20.31 -2.24 -24.73
CA ARG A 561 -20.59 -0.84 -24.33
C ARG A 561 -19.46 0.14 -24.69
N GLN A 562 -18.40 -0.34 -25.32
CA GLN A 562 -17.18 0.43 -25.54
C GLN A 562 -17.37 1.69 -26.40
N GLU A 563 -16.48 2.64 -26.18
CA GLU A 563 -16.27 3.77 -27.09
C GLU A 563 -15.25 3.39 -28.17
N THR A 564 -15.17 4.19 -29.21
CA THR A 564 -14.12 4.05 -30.23
C THR A 564 -13.14 5.21 -30.14
N ARG A 565 -11.86 4.95 -30.39
CA ARG A 565 -10.79 5.95 -30.24
C ARG A 565 -9.99 6.08 -31.53
N CYS A 566 -9.62 7.31 -31.90
CA CYS A 566 -8.65 7.55 -32.95
C CYS A 566 -7.23 7.25 -32.47
N LEU A 567 -6.47 6.46 -33.23
CA LEU A 567 -5.09 6.11 -32.87
C LEU A 567 -4.12 7.30 -33.00
N ASP A 568 -4.42 8.25 -33.87
CA ASP A 568 -3.48 9.34 -34.20
C ASP A 568 -3.63 10.55 -33.27
N CYS A 569 -4.87 10.99 -33.01
CA CYS A 569 -5.13 12.17 -32.17
C CYS A 569 -5.73 11.84 -30.79
N GLY A 570 -6.11 10.59 -30.56
CA GLY A 570 -6.69 10.15 -29.28
C GLY A 570 -8.15 10.52 -29.04
N GLU A 571 -8.81 11.20 -29.99
CA GLU A 571 -10.22 11.59 -29.88
C GLU A 571 -11.14 10.37 -29.68
N LYS A 572 -12.12 10.49 -28.78
CA LYS A 572 -13.02 9.42 -28.39
C LYS A 572 -14.44 9.66 -28.93
N TYR A 573 -15.05 8.62 -29.47
CA TYR A 573 -16.41 8.65 -29.98
C TYR A 573 -17.24 7.58 -29.29
N ARG A 574 -18.40 7.99 -28.76
CA ARG A 574 -19.38 7.04 -28.22
C ARG A 574 -19.86 6.00 -29.24
N ARG A 575 -19.81 6.33 -30.54
CA ARG A 575 -20.16 5.43 -31.64
C ARG A 575 -19.20 5.62 -32.79
N MET A 576 -18.85 4.53 -33.46
CA MET A 576 -17.99 4.54 -34.64
C MET A 576 -18.55 5.50 -35.72
N PRO A 577 -17.77 6.47 -36.22
CA PRO A 577 -18.16 7.25 -37.38
C PRO A 577 -18.43 6.33 -38.58
N LEU A 578 -19.52 6.55 -39.31
CA LEU A 578 -19.88 5.72 -40.47
C LEU A 578 -18.83 5.77 -41.61
N SER A 579 -17.98 6.80 -41.62
CA SER A 579 -16.83 6.90 -42.52
C SER A 579 -15.68 5.96 -42.15
N GLY A 580 -15.62 5.49 -40.90
CA GLY A 580 -14.48 4.77 -40.33
C GLY A 580 -13.27 5.67 -39.99
N GLU A 581 -13.37 6.96 -40.25
CA GLU A 581 -12.31 7.96 -40.11
C GLU A 581 -12.63 8.98 -39.01
N CYS A 582 -11.59 9.46 -38.34
CA CYS A 582 -11.68 10.48 -37.29
C CYS A 582 -12.08 11.83 -37.90
N ARG A 583 -13.04 12.51 -37.26
CA ARG A 583 -13.56 13.80 -37.73
C ARG A 583 -12.58 14.95 -37.56
N GLU A 584 -11.61 14.82 -36.65
CA GLU A 584 -10.64 15.87 -36.34
C GLU A 584 -9.37 15.77 -37.20
N CYS A 585 -8.81 14.56 -37.37
CA CYS A 585 -7.52 14.38 -38.03
C CYS A 585 -7.55 13.46 -39.27
N GLY A 586 -8.69 12.85 -39.62
CA GLY A 586 -8.79 11.86 -40.70
C GLY A 586 -8.17 10.49 -40.41
N GLY A 587 -7.63 10.30 -39.20
CA GLY A 587 -7.00 9.06 -38.75
C GLY A 587 -7.98 7.89 -38.57
N ARG A 588 -7.46 6.66 -38.48
CA ARG A 588 -8.30 5.47 -38.28
C ARG A 588 -8.86 5.44 -36.87
N VAL A 589 -10.17 5.19 -36.77
CA VAL A 589 -10.85 4.97 -35.49
C VAL A 589 -10.96 3.46 -35.25
N ASN A 590 -10.61 3.01 -34.05
CA ASN A 590 -10.64 1.60 -33.67
C ASN A 590 -11.45 1.38 -32.39
N LEU A 591 -11.87 0.13 -32.19
CA LEU A 591 -12.41 -0.37 -30.92
C LEU A 591 -11.32 -0.29 -29.83
N THR A 592 -11.72 0.04 -28.61
CA THR A 592 -10.81 0.09 -27.45
C THR A 592 -10.62 -1.28 -26.81
N VAL A 593 -11.61 -2.18 -26.96
CA VAL A 593 -11.59 -3.57 -26.50
C VAL A 593 -11.76 -4.48 -27.71
N HIS A 594 -10.86 -5.44 -27.87
CA HIS A 594 -10.85 -6.35 -29.01
C HIS A 594 -11.44 -7.72 -28.64
N GLU A 595 -11.99 -8.43 -29.62
CA GLU A 595 -12.54 -9.79 -29.44
C GLU A 595 -11.56 -10.73 -28.73
N GLY A 596 -10.29 -10.74 -29.15
CA GLY A 596 -9.27 -11.60 -28.56
C GLY A 596 -8.99 -11.34 -27.07
N SER A 597 -9.34 -10.16 -26.55
CA SER A 597 -9.28 -9.92 -25.09
C SER A 597 -10.45 -10.54 -24.33
N VAL A 598 -11.58 -10.76 -25.00
CA VAL A 598 -12.79 -11.35 -24.40
C VAL A 598 -12.73 -12.88 -24.39
N SER A 599 -12.25 -13.49 -25.48
CA SER A 599 -12.20 -14.95 -25.63
C SER A 599 -10.97 -15.62 -24.99
N LYS A 600 -10.00 -14.83 -24.51
CA LYS A 600 -8.66 -15.30 -24.09
C LYS A 600 -8.65 -16.49 -23.11
N TYR A 601 -9.61 -16.56 -22.18
CA TYR A 601 -9.56 -17.50 -21.05
C TYR A 601 -10.68 -18.54 -21.00
N VAL A 602 -11.61 -18.53 -21.96
CA VAL A 602 -12.81 -19.38 -21.91
C VAL A 602 -12.44 -20.85 -22.07
N ASP A 603 -11.66 -21.16 -23.10
CA ASP A 603 -11.20 -22.52 -23.40
C ASP A 603 -10.39 -23.09 -22.24
N THR A 604 -9.47 -22.29 -21.69
CA THR A 604 -8.69 -22.64 -20.51
C THR A 604 -9.59 -22.97 -19.32
N ALA A 605 -10.56 -22.11 -19.01
CA ALA A 605 -11.43 -22.31 -17.86
C ALA A 605 -12.25 -23.59 -18.01
N ILE A 606 -12.70 -23.92 -19.23
CA ILE A 606 -13.38 -25.18 -19.53
C ILE A 606 -12.43 -26.38 -19.32
N GLU A 607 -11.21 -26.30 -19.86
CA GLU A 607 -10.21 -27.37 -19.69
C GLU A 607 -9.91 -27.62 -18.21
N VAL A 608 -9.66 -26.56 -17.44
CA VAL A 608 -9.41 -26.66 -16.00
C VAL A 608 -10.62 -27.26 -15.28
N ALA A 609 -11.83 -26.79 -15.58
CA ALA A 609 -13.05 -27.33 -14.96
C ALA A 609 -13.19 -28.84 -15.21
N ASP A 610 -12.86 -29.30 -16.41
CA ASP A 610 -12.92 -30.70 -16.77
C ASP A 610 -11.78 -31.52 -16.16
N ARG A 611 -10.55 -31.01 -16.20
CA ARG A 611 -9.33 -31.66 -15.69
C ARG A 611 -9.34 -31.85 -14.18
N PHE A 612 -9.94 -30.93 -13.43
CA PHE A 612 -10.00 -30.98 -11.95
C PHE A 612 -11.37 -31.40 -11.40
N GLY A 613 -12.28 -31.83 -12.26
CA GLY A 613 -13.54 -32.43 -11.81
C GLY A 613 -14.49 -31.46 -11.12
N CYS A 614 -14.49 -30.17 -11.50
CA CYS A 614 -15.39 -29.16 -10.94
C CYS A 614 -16.87 -29.54 -11.05
N ARG A 615 -17.71 -28.93 -10.22
CA ARG A 615 -19.15 -29.12 -10.13
C ARG A 615 -19.82 -28.94 -11.48
N PRO A 616 -20.89 -29.72 -11.76
CA PRO A 616 -21.66 -29.58 -13.00
C PRO A 616 -22.16 -28.17 -13.27
N TYR A 617 -22.50 -27.40 -12.23
CA TYR A 617 -22.97 -26.02 -12.37
C TYR A 617 -21.90 -25.11 -12.98
N THR A 618 -20.68 -25.14 -12.46
CA THR A 618 -19.54 -24.33 -12.96
C THR A 618 -19.22 -24.69 -14.41
N LYS A 619 -19.20 -25.99 -14.74
CA LYS A 619 -19.03 -26.47 -16.12
C LYS A 619 -20.14 -25.99 -17.06
N GLN A 620 -21.40 -26.02 -16.62
CA GLN A 620 -22.52 -25.54 -17.42
C GLN A 620 -22.45 -24.03 -17.65
N ARG A 621 -22.07 -23.27 -16.62
CA ARG A 621 -21.94 -21.81 -16.71
C ARG A 621 -20.88 -21.40 -17.72
N LEU A 622 -19.73 -22.07 -17.72
CA LEU A 622 -18.68 -21.86 -18.72
C LEU A 622 -19.16 -22.18 -20.13
N LYS A 623 -19.85 -23.31 -20.33
CA LYS A 623 -20.40 -23.68 -21.65
C LYS A 623 -21.44 -22.70 -22.18
N VAL A 624 -22.31 -22.17 -21.31
CA VAL A 624 -23.29 -21.15 -21.70
C VAL A 624 -22.58 -19.84 -22.10
N LEU A 625 -21.51 -19.50 -21.38
CA LEU A 625 -20.72 -18.31 -21.69
C LEU A 625 -19.99 -18.43 -23.02
N ASP A 626 -19.38 -19.59 -23.27
CA ASP A 626 -18.72 -19.93 -24.53
C ASP A 626 -19.68 -19.82 -25.73
N GLN A 627 -20.86 -20.45 -25.64
CA GLN A 627 -21.91 -20.32 -26.67
C GLN A 627 -22.38 -18.87 -26.86
N SER A 628 -22.40 -18.06 -25.80
CA SER A 628 -22.78 -16.66 -25.88
C SER A 628 -21.71 -15.84 -26.62
N LEU A 629 -20.43 -16.18 -26.45
CA LEU A 629 -19.32 -15.54 -27.16
C LEU A 629 -19.33 -15.91 -28.63
N GLU A 630 -19.45 -17.21 -28.96
CA GLU A 630 -19.59 -17.67 -30.35
C GLU A 630 -20.75 -16.94 -31.04
N SER A 631 -21.91 -16.84 -30.40
CA SER A 631 -23.08 -16.16 -30.97
C SER A 631 -22.89 -14.65 -31.20
N ILE A 632 -21.96 -13.98 -30.50
CA ILE A 632 -21.73 -12.54 -30.62
C ILE A 632 -20.71 -12.23 -31.73
N PHE A 633 -19.72 -13.11 -31.92
CA PHE A 633 -18.59 -12.87 -32.80
C PHE A 633 -18.65 -13.66 -34.11
N GLU A 634 -19.30 -14.83 -34.13
CA GLU A 634 -19.46 -15.61 -35.35
C GLU A 634 -20.67 -15.12 -36.17
N ASP A 635 -20.40 -14.72 -37.40
CA ASP A 635 -21.43 -14.52 -38.43
C ASP A 635 -21.60 -15.84 -39.19
N ASP A 636 -22.82 -16.41 -39.20
CA ASP A 636 -23.19 -17.66 -39.88
C ASP A 636 -22.78 -17.72 -41.37
N THR A 637 -22.46 -16.57 -41.97
CA THR A 637 -22.02 -16.48 -43.38
C THR A 637 -20.51 -16.63 -43.61
N ASN A 638 -19.66 -16.65 -42.57
CA ASN A 638 -18.21 -16.54 -42.75
C ASN A 638 -17.37 -17.43 -41.79
N LYS A 639 -17.83 -18.65 -41.50
CA LYS A 639 -17.11 -19.59 -40.63
C LYS A 639 -15.98 -20.29 -41.39
N GLN A 640 -14.74 -20.13 -40.93
CA GLN A 640 -13.57 -20.86 -41.45
C GLN A 640 -13.52 -22.26 -40.84
N SER A 641 -14.08 -23.25 -41.55
CA SER A 641 -14.10 -24.64 -41.07
C SER A 641 -12.75 -25.34 -41.21
N GLY A 642 -12.37 -26.12 -40.19
CA GLY A 642 -11.20 -26.98 -40.25
C GLY A 642 -11.46 -28.21 -41.12
N ILE A 643 -10.40 -28.82 -41.69
CA ILE A 643 -10.59 -30.02 -42.53
C ILE A 643 -11.18 -31.21 -41.75
N ALA A 644 -11.00 -31.21 -40.42
CA ALA A 644 -11.53 -32.21 -39.50
C ALA A 644 -13.05 -32.13 -39.35
N ASP A 645 -13.67 -30.98 -39.58
CA ASP A 645 -15.12 -30.82 -39.51
C ASP A 645 -15.85 -31.48 -40.70
N PHE A 646 -15.09 -31.86 -41.74
CA PHE A 646 -15.59 -32.54 -42.94
C PHE A 646 -15.19 -34.02 -43.03
N MET A 647 -14.44 -34.53 -42.05
CA MET A 647 -14.04 -35.93 -41.94
C MET A 647 -14.87 -36.66 -40.90
#